data_AF-A0A3D2ICG7-F1
#
_entry.id   AF-A0A3D2ICG7-F1
#
_cell.length_a   1.000
_cell.length_b   1.000
_cell.length_c   1.000
_cell.angle_alpha   90.00
_cell.angle_beta   90.00
_cell.angle_gamma   90.00
#
_symmetry.space_group_name_H-M   'P 1'
#
loop_
_entity.id
_entity.type
_entity.pdbx_description
1 polymer ?
#
loop_
_entity_poly.entity_id
_entity_poly.type
_entity_poly.pdbx_seq_one_letter_code
_entity_poly.pdbx_strand_id
1 'polypeptide(L)'
;GKVAADFALAEKEAQTTEAKSDMTMTLKEEWENYNRNDKSQTVSDYENFASAFERDLKTRLLSPYEGFTPKQKSELSRRFDELSLGFSSAGANIAFTRHQANRANKANKDIETHMELMRSVNPQDAVYTYYESSLKKAFEDFRLQGLKIKYDETKVFQDIKKGNTEAAIAAATTTEQLDAISKENEQDNTISSTLKQQIRNQLNVKKTRVEAELQKEVVEQFFTAIADAPDDLILKADEELFDRIIKGDKLGAIDFSVLEAPERDRLVARIKREQSSIKAENTEQILTSLRQIVDGATVAQLNAQEDNVIQNTGLFQGNEDDNLRTKALAIIKTELNQKEDKVKEQINVNQKNIIDSLSISKGSISEELKEIINETENLYISMEDTEGAEAFRKTILSAQEAGSLFKDIEFSKTTDINRTINELNQEVKELAKTNPGKVTEKLNTIKILGNMLETRNQALATDPVRYLQEQKGELNTFQRISFQRQLGIAEIDIRLTTDAEMSVFKNQYDSAEDYNEKSRIGNEFINSFGEENSAMVLRNMMNRGIITIVDNIIIANPNNAYMFDVDAANSVESVKRFKQELTTDQRDATTEAVRQELSDYSRSIIGGGFEDVLQRTATDKRAAHVFAMRDVVKNTAFYYMSISDIDPKEAAKKAADAVINSQYSFIQVKNNSVRLKKGLDGFKEQIGTLLEKSIGDLEKNYLLDIIEVPTQVGIQESITDEEYITDIINEGRWVTTTDNSGVYLIDKTGNLVRRKSDNQLLFIEVKFSDLISGATQLQEKQQQLSKILNPGTADRQFINNPLQFIGKLF
;
A
#
# COMPACT_ATOMS: atom_id res chain seq x y z
N GLY A 1 64.91 -30.48 -44.68
CA GLY A 1 65.11 -31.90 -44.38
C GLY A 1 65.52 -32.10 -42.94
N LYS A 2 66.81 -31.96 -42.63
CA LYS A 2 67.38 -32.23 -41.29
C LYS A 2 66.77 -31.39 -40.16
N VAL A 3 66.67 -30.07 -40.36
CA VAL A 3 66.08 -29.14 -39.38
C VAL A 3 64.62 -29.49 -39.03
N ALA A 4 63.80 -29.87 -40.02
CA ALA A 4 62.41 -30.27 -39.78
C ALA A 4 62.29 -31.61 -39.04
N ALA A 5 63.22 -32.54 -39.27
CA ALA A 5 63.29 -33.81 -38.53
C ALA A 5 63.75 -33.58 -37.09
N ASP A 6 64.70 -32.67 -36.87
CA ASP A 6 65.19 -32.28 -35.54
C ASP A 6 64.08 -31.56 -34.74
N PHE A 7 63.29 -30.68 -35.37
CA PHE A 7 62.12 -30.08 -34.74
C PHE A 7 61.03 -31.10 -34.40
N ALA A 8 60.70 -32.02 -35.32
CA ALA A 8 59.70 -33.06 -35.05
C ALA A 8 60.14 -34.04 -33.95
N LEU A 9 61.45 -34.27 -33.80
CA LEU A 9 62.01 -35.10 -32.73
C LEU A 9 61.98 -34.35 -31.38
N ALA A 10 62.37 -33.07 -31.37
CA ALA A 10 62.28 -32.21 -30.19
C ALA A 10 60.83 -32.01 -29.72
N GLU A 11 59.88 -31.87 -30.64
CA GLU A 11 58.45 -31.75 -30.33
C GLU A 11 57.90 -33.04 -29.70
N LYS A 12 58.27 -34.21 -30.24
CA LYS A 12 57.90 -35.50 -29.64
C LYS A 12 58.56 -35.71 -28.27
N GLU A 13 59.81 -35.29 -28.08
CA GLU A 13 60.48 -35.34 -26.78
C GLU A 13 59.83 -34.40 -25.76
N ALA A 14 59.42 -33.21 -26.17
CA ALA A 14 58.66 -32.27 -25.35
C ALA A 14 57.29 -32.86 -24.95
N GLN A 15 56.52 -33.39 -25.90
CA GLN A 15 55.24 -34.07 -25.65
C GLN A 15 55.39 -35.27 -24.70
N THR A 16 56.50 -36.02 -24.81
CA THR A 16 56.77 -37.15 -23.89
C THR A 16 57.12 -36.66 -22.50
N THR A 17 57.85 -35.54 -22.39
CA THR A 17 58.25 -34.94 -21.12
C THR A 17 57.06 -34.36 -20.39
N GLU A 18 56.18 -33.67 -21.10
CA GLU A 18 54.89 -33.18 -20.59
C GLU A 18 54.02 -34.34 -20.09
N ALA A 19 53.79 -35.36 -20.92
CA ALA A 19 53.04 -36.55 -20.53
C ALA A 19 53.63 -37.28 -19.32
N LYS A 20 54.97 -37.34 -19.19
CA LYS A 20 55.66 -37.88 -18.01
C LYS A 20 55.36 -37.06 -16.76
N SER A 21 55.37 -35.74 -16.88
CA SER A 21 55.12 -34.83 -15.76
C SER A 21 53.67 -34.99 -15.27
N ASP A 22 52.72 -34.91 -16.19
CA ASP A 22 51.29 -35.04 -15.89
C ASP A 22 50.97 -36.40 -15.28
N MET A 23 51.46 -37.48 -15.91
CA MET A 23 51.30 -38.83 -15.38
C MET A 23 51.96 -38.97 -14.00
N THR A 24 53.15 -38.40 -13.77
CA THR A 24 53.84 -38.49 -12.46
C THR A 24 53.02 -37.80 -11.37
N MET A 25 52.45 -36.64 -11.67
CA MET A 25 51.66 -35.87 -10.71
C MET A 25 50.37 -36.60 -10.36
N THR A 26 49.61 -37.05 -11.36
CA THR A 26 48.38 -37.81 -11.15
C THR A 26 48.65 -39.16 -10.47
N LEU A 27 49.73 -39.86 -10.88
CA LEU A 27 50.12 -41.14 -10.27
C LEU A 27 50.41 -40.97 -8.78
N LYS A 28 51.17 -39.93 -8.41
CA LYS A 28 51.46 -39.64 -7.02
C LYS A 28 50.19 -39.34 -6.22
N GLU A 29 49.32 -38.48 -6.73
CA GLU A 29 48.06 -38.12 -6.06
C GLU A 29 47.14 -39.33 -5.84
N GLU A 30 46.98 -40.16 -6.88
CA GLU A 30 46.15 -41.37 -6.82
C GLU A 30 46.72 -42.40 -5.83
N TRP A 31 48.05 -42.62 -5.83
CA TRP A 31 48.70 -43.51 -4.85
C TRP A 31 48.67 -42.96 -3.42
N GLU A 32 48.90 -41.65 -3.23
CA GLU A 32 48.81 -41.04 -1.89
C GLU A 32 47.39 -41.13 -1.34
N ASN A 33 46.37 -40.91 -2.18
CA ASN A 33 44.98 -41.10 -1.81
C ASN A 33 44.66 -42.56 -1.50
N TYR A 34 45.12 -43.50 -2.34
CA TYR A 34 44.95 -44.93 -2.09
C TYR A 34 45.59 -45.35 -0.76
N ASN A 35 46.86 -45.00 -0.53
CA ASN A 35 47.59 -45.35 0.68
C ASN A 35 47.00 -44.73 1.96
N ARG A 36 46.48 -43.50 1.85
CA ARG A 36 45.79 -42.82 2.95
C ARG A 36 44.48 -43.53 3.31
N ASN A 37 43.75 -43.99 2.31
CA ASN A 37 42.43 -44.60 2.48
C ASN A 37 42.45 -46.11 2.69
N ASP A 38 43.57 -46.76 2.37
CA ASP A 38 43.77 -48.17 2.61
C ASP A 38 43.63 -48.49 4.11
N LYS A 39 42.87 -49.55 4.40
CA LYS A 39 42.62 -50.06 5.75
C LYS A 39 43.27 -51.42 6.01
N SER A 40 44.13 -51.87 5.10
CA SER A 40 44.81 -53.14 5.24
C SER A 40 45.58 -53.18 6.55
N GLN A 41 45.39 -54.29 7.27
CA GLN A 41 45.99 -54.51 8.58
C GLN A 41 47.21 -55.42 8.52
N THR A 42 47.55 -55.95 7.35
CA THR A 42 48.76 -56.73 7.12
C THR A 42 49.41 -56.28 5.81
N VAL A 43 50.72 -56.51 5.68
CA VAL A 43 51.46 -56.24 4.44
C VAL A 43 50.90 -57.07 3.28
N SER A 44 50.60 -58.35 3.53
CA SER A 44 50.06 -59.26 2.52
C SER A 44 48.71 -58.79 1.97
N ASP A 45 47.80 -58.32 2.83
CA ASP A 45 46.50 -57.80 2.37
C ASP A 45 46.69 -56.54 1.52
N TYR A 46 47.56 -55.64 1.99
CA TYR A 46 47.87 -54.41 1.29
C TYR A 46 48.45 -54.70 -0.11
N GLU A 47 49.45 -55.58 -0.22
CA GLU A 47 50.10 -55.92 -1.49
C GLU A 47 49.12 -56.52 -2.50
N ASN A 48 48.18 -57.34 -2.04
CA ASN A 48 47.15 -57.94 -2.88
C ASN A 48 46.20 -56.87 -3.46
N PHE A 49 45.72 -55.93 -2.64
CA PHE A 49 44.83 -54.87 -3.10
C PHE A 49 45.57 -53.82 -3.96
N ALA A 50 46.79 -53.45 -3.55
CA ALA A 50 47.64 -52.52 -4.26
C ALA A 50 47.96 -53.02 -5.68
N SER A 51 48.19 -54.33 -5.85
CA SER A 51 48.42 -54.95 -7.16
C SER A 51 47.20 -54.90 -8.09
N ALA A 52 45.98 -54.91 -7.54
CA ALA A 52 44.76 -54.73 -8.34
C ALA A 52 44.59 -53.25 -8.73
N PHE A 53 44.79 -52.34 -7.78
CA PHE A 53 44.74 -50.90 -8.00
C PHE A 53 45.78 -50.42 -9.03
N GLU A 54 47.02 -50.89 -8.93
CA GLU A 54 48.11 -50.53 -9.85
C GLU A 54 47.77 -50.91 -11.29
N ARG A 55 47.20 -52.09 -11.52
CA ARG A 55 46.80 -52.55 -12.87
C ARG A 55 45.68 -51.69 -13.47
N ASP A 56 44.68 -51.33 -12.68
CA ASP A 56 43.60 -50.43 -13.11
C ASP A 56 44.16 -49.03 -13.41
N LEU A 57 44.93 -48.46 -12.48
CA LEU A 57 45.50 -47.13 -12.61
C LEU A 57 46.44 -47.03 -13.82
N LYS A 58 47.26 -48.06 -14.07
CA LYS A 58 48.13 -48.13 -15.24
C LYS A 58 47.35 -48.05 -16.54
N THR A 59 46.22 -48.75 -16.60
CA THR A 59 45.35 -48.74 -17.78
C THR A 59 44.72 -47.35 -17.97
N ARG A 60 44.19 -46.76 -16.89
CA ARG A 60 43.57 -45.43 -16.92
C ARG A 60 44.55 -44.33 -17.32
N LEU A 61 45.75 -44.30 -16.74
CA LEU A 61 46.70 -43.23 -16.98
C LEU A 61 47.42 -43.33 -18.33
N LEU A 62 47.54 -44.54 -18.91
CA LEU A 62 48.16 -44.72 -20.22
C LEU A 62 47.19 -44.61 -21.40
N SER A 63 45.87 -44.78 -21.18
CA SER A 63 44.83 -44.71 -22.21
C SER A 63 44.83 -43.39 -23.01
N PRO A 64 44.98 -42.18 -22.40
CA PRO A 64 45.06 -40.92 -23.15
C PRO A 64 46.23 -40.83 -24.14
N TYR A 65 47.27 -41.64 -23.93
CA TYR A 65 48.50 -41.64 -24.72
C TYR A 65 48.52 -42.75 -25.78
N GLU A 66 47.36 -43.28 -26.18
CA GLU A 66 47.25 -44.30 -27.24
C GLU A 66 47.82 -43.85 -28.60
N GLY A 67 47.82 -42.55 -28.90
CA GLY A 67 48.42 -42.01 -30.12
C GLY A 67 49.95 -41.95 -30.11
N PHE A 68 50.61 -42.22 -28.98
CA PHE A 68 52.06 -42.07 -28.84
C PHE A 68 52.83 -43.20 -29.54
N THR A 69 54.06 -42.92 -29.97
CA THR A 69 54.92 -43.95 -30.58
C THR A 69 55.27 -45.05 -29.57
N PRO A 70 55.61 -46.28 -30.03
CA PRO A 70 55.96 -47.38 -29.12
C PRO A 70 57.07 -47.04 -28.13
N LYS A 71 58.08 -46.25 -28.54
CA LYS A 71 59.17 -45.80 -27.67
C LYS A 71 58.67 -44.86 -26.56
N GLN A 72 57.79 -43.91 -26.89
CA GLN A 72 57.21 -42.99 -25.91
C GLN A 72 56.30 -43.72 -24.92
N LYS A 73 55.47 -44.65 -25.40
CA LYS A 73 54.61 -45.50 -24.54
C LYS A 73 55.43 -46.40 -23.61
N SER A 74 56.48 -47.04 -24.12
CA SER A 74 57.39 -47.85 -23.30
C SER A 74 58.04 -47.02 -22.20
N GLU A 75 58.42 -45.79 -22.51
CA GLU A 75 59.07 -44.89 -21.57
C GLU A 75 58.10 -44.36 -20.50
N LEU A 76 56.84 -44.06 -20.87
CA LEU A 76 55.79 -43.73 -19.92
C LEU A 76 55.45 -44.93 -19.02
N SER A 77 55.28 -46.13 -19.59
CA SER A 77 55.03 -47.34 -18.80
C SER A 77 56.17 -47.63 -17.82
N ARG A 78 57.43 -47.53 -18.27
CA ARG A 78 58.59 -47.72 -17.39
C ARG A 78 58.58 -46.73 -16.24
N ARG A 79 58.29 -45.46 -16.54
CA ARG A 79 58.20 -44.41 -15.52
C ARG A 79 57.06 -44.66 -14.53
N PHE A 80 55.92 -45.15 -15.00
CA PHE A 80 54.80 -45.56 -14.15
C PHE A 80 55.22 -46.68 -13.20
N ASP A 81 55.85 -47.74 -13.71
CA ASP A 81 56.22 -48.92 -12.93
C ASP A 81 57.27 -48.56 -11.86
N GLU A 82 58.27 -47.75 -12.22
CA GLU A 82 59.31 -47.27 -11.30
C GLU A 82 58.75 -46.48 -10.12
N LEU A 83 57.81 -45.58 -10.38
CA LEU A 83 57.21 -44.75 -9.34
C LEU A 83 56.19 -45.52 -8.50
N SER A 84 55.37 -46.37 -9.14
CA SER A 84 54.35 -47.17 -8.45
C SER A 84 54.95 -48.13 -7.44
N LEU A 85 56.11 -48.75 -7.73
CA LEU A 85 56.81 -49.60 -6.77
C LEU A 85 57.20 -48.84 -5.49
N GLY A 86 57.69 -47.60 -5.65
CA GLY A 86 58.05 -46.74 -4.52
C GLY A 86 56.85 -46.37 -3.65
N PHE A 87 55.74 -45.98 -4.29
CA PHE A 87 54.51 -45.65 -3.58
C PHE A 87 53.85 -46.85 -2.92
N SER A 88 53.85 -48.01 -3.58
CA SER A 88 53.32 -49.26 -3.04
C SER A 88 54.11 -49.69 -1.79
N SER A 89 55.44 -49.62 -1.85
CA SER A 89 56.32 -49.92 -0.69
C SER A 89 56.06 -49.01 0.51
N ALA A 90 55.75 -47.73 0.28
CA ALA A 90 55.38 -46.80 1.35
C ALA A 90 54.07 -47.22 2.03
N GLY A 91 53.05 -47.60 1.27
CA GLY A 91 51.79 -48.11 1.82
C GLY A 91 51.95 -49.44 2.56
N ALA A 92 52.81 -50.35 2.08
CA ALA A 92 53.14 -51.60 2.76
C ALA A 92 53.81 -51.35 4.14
N ASN A 93 54.72 -50.37 4.23
CA ASN A 93 55.32 -49.95 5.50
C ASN A 93 54.29 -49.36 6.48
N ILE A 94 53.30 -48.61 5.96
CA ILE A 94 52.20 -48.10 6.77
C ILE A 94 51.36 -49.29 7.28
N ALA A 95 50.99 -50.25 6.42
CA ALA A 95 50.24 -51.45 6.82
C ALA A 95 51.00 -52.31 7.86
N PHE A 96 52.32 -52.49 7.69
CA PHE A 96 53.18 -53.15 8.68
C PHE A 96 53.17 -52.43 10.03
N THR A 97 53.30 -51.10 10.02
CA THR A 97 53.29 -50.28 11.23
C THR A 97 51.93 -50.36 11.93
N ARG A 98 50.83 -50.29 11.17
CA ARG A 98 49.47 -50.52 11.70
C ARG A 98 49.32 -51.90 12.30
N HIS A 99 49.83 -52.94 11.64
CA HIS A 99 49.79 -54.32 12.14
C HIS A 99 50.51 -54.45 13.48
N GLN A 100 51.73 -53.89 13.58
CA GLN A 100 52.52 -53.91 14.80
C GLN A 100 51.86 -53.10 15.91
N ALA A 101 51.28 -51.94 15.59
CA ALA A 101 50.50 -51.15 16.54
C ALA A 101 49.27 -51.92 17.03
N ASN A 102 48.54 -52.61 16.15
CA ASN A 102 47.37 -53.41 16.52
C ASN A 102 47.76 -54.60 17.42
N ARG A 103 48.87 -55.28 17.11
CA ARG A 103 49.40 -56.37 17.94
C ARG A 103 49.87 -55.86 19.30
N ALA A 104 50.56 -54.73 19.35
CA ALA A 104 50.96 -54.09 20.59
C ALA A 104 49.74 -53.63 21.41
N ASN A 105 48.70 -53.09 20.77
CA ASN A 105 47.44 -52.73 21.44
C ASN A 105 46.71 -53.97 21.99
N LYS A 106 46.69 -55.07 21.24
CA LYS A 106 46.10 -56.32 21.72
C LYS A 106 46.88 -56.92 22.89
N ALA A 107 48.21 -56.84 22.84
CA ALA A 107 49.09 -57.22 23.95
C ALA A 107 48.88 -56.31 25.18
N ASN A 108 48.76 -54.99 24.99
CA ASN A 108 48.43 -54.06 26.07
C ASN A 108 47.06 -54.38 26.69
N LYS A 109 46.05 -54.68 25.86
CA LYS A 109 44.73 -55.07 26.33
C LYS A 109 44.74 -56.40 27.07
N ASP A 110 45.56 -57.35 26.64
CA ASP A 110 45.76 -58.63 27.34
C ASP A 110 46.39 -58.40 28.73
N ILE A 111 47.40 -57.52 28.82
CA ILE A 111 47.98 -57.09 30.10
C ILE A 111 46.93 -56.41 30.98
N GLU A 112 46.17 -55.46 30.45
CA GLU A 112 45.08 -54.78 31.18
C GLU A 112 44.02 -55.75 31.68
N THR A 113 43.63 -56.72 30.85
CA THR A 113 42.66 -57.76 31.22
C THR A 113 43.20 -58.63 32.36
N HIS A 114 44.48 -59.03 32.30
CA HIS A 114 45.12 -59.75 33.39
C HIS A 114 45.21 -58.90 34.67
N MET A 115 45.51 -57.61 34.56
CA MET A 115 45.50 -56.68 35.70
C MET A 115 44.11 -56.59 36.35
N GLU A 116 43.05 -56.46 35.55
CA GLU A 116 41.66 -56.43 36.03
C GLU A 116 41.27 -57.75 36.70
N LEU A 117 41.54 -58.89 36.06
CA LEU A 117 41.24 -60.21 36.59
C LEU A 117 41.98 -60.45 37.91
N MET A 118 43.28 -60.13 37.96
CA MET A 118 44.08 -60.23 39.19
C MET A 118 43.61 -59.28 40.30
N ARG A 119 43.00 -58.14 39.94
CA ARG A 119 42.39 -57.23 40.92
C ARG A 119 41.04 -57.69 41.45
N SER A 120 40.32 -58.50 40.68
CA SER A 120 39.01 -59.02 41.06
C SER A 120 39.04 -60.31 41.90
N VAL A 121 40.21 -60.94 42.01
CA VAL A 121 40.41 -62.23 42.69
C VAL A 121 41.23 -62.03 43.97
N ASN A 122 40.93 -62.78 45.02
CA ASN A 122 41.70 -62.71 46.25
C ASN A 122 43.17 -63.12 45.99
N PRO A 123 44.17 -62.32 46.41
CA PRO A 123 45.58 -62.66 46.23
C PRO A 123 46.02 -64.01 46.81
N GLN A 124 45.25 -64.58 47.75
CA GLN A 124 45.51 -65.90 48.36
C GLN A 124 44.90 -67.07 47.58
N ASP A 125 44.06 -66.82 46.56
CA ASP A 125 43.43 -67.87 45.78
C ASP A 125 44.38 -68.44 44.71
N ALA A 126 44.28 -69.76 44.45
CA ALA A 126 45.06 -70.42 43.41
C ALA A 126 44.86 -69.80 42.00
N VAL A 127 43.70 -69.18 41.78
CA VAL A 127 43.35 -68.48 40.54
C VAL A 127 44.23 -67.22 40.35
N TYR A 128 44.58 -66.51 41.43
CA TYR A 128 45.48 -65.37 41.36
C TYR A 128 46.89 -65.77 40.92
N THR A 129 47.43 -66.85 41.49
CA THR A 129 48.75 -67.40 41.12
C THR A 129 48.80 -67.86 39.65
N TYR A 130 47.69 -68.40 39.15
CA TYR A 130 47.55 -68.75 37.74
C TYR A 130 47.65 -67.52 36.82
N TYR A 131 46.88 -66.46 37.11
CA TYR A 131 46.93 -65.23 36.31
C TYR A 131 48.28 -64.52 36.41
N GLU A 132 48.93 -64.52 37.57
CA GLU A 132 50.28 -63.96 37.73
C GLU A 132 51.28 -64.67 36.82
N SER A 133 51.26 -66.00 36.80
CA SER A 133 52.16 -66.81 35.97
C SER A 133 51.87 -66.63 34.47
N SER A 134 50.59 -66.54 34.10
CA SER A 134 50.14 -66.27 32.72
C SER A 134 50.63 -64.90 32.24
N LEU A 135 50.51 -63.87 33.07
CA LEU A 135 50.91 -62.51 32.73
C LEU A 135 52.44 -62.39 32.55
N LYS A 136 53.23 -63.01 33.42
CA LYS A 136 54.70 -63.06 33.26
C LYS A 136 55.10 -63.71 31.94
N LYS A 137 54.44 -64.81 31.58
CA LYS A 137 54.65 -65.48 30.30
C LYS A 137 54.26 -64.59 29.12
N ALA A 138 53.15 -63.87 29.21
CA ALA A 138 52.70 -62.94 28.18
C ALA A 138 53.73 -61.81 27.94
N PHE A 139 54.26 -61.21 29.00
CA PHE A 139 55.34 -60.21 28.90
C PHE A 139 56.56 -60.75 28.16
N GLU A 140 56.99 -61.99 28.47
CA GLU A 140 58.11 -62.64 27.80
C GLU A 140 57.80 -62.91 26.32
N ASP A 141 56.62 -63.43 26.01
CA ASP A 141 56.18 -63.70 24.63
C ASP A 141 56.11 -62.41 23.79
N PHE A 142 55.66 -61.29 24.37
CA PHE A 142 55.61 -60.00 23.69
C PHE A 142 57.01 -59.42 23.46
N ARG A 143 57.91 -59.59 24.42
CA ARG A 143 59.33 -59.20 24.31
C ARG A 143 60.03 -59.96 23.18
N LEU A 144 59.83 -61.27 23.10
CA LEU A 144 60.38 -62.12 22.05
C LEU A 144 59.84 -61.76 20.65
N GLN A 145 58.61 -61.27 20.57
CA GLN A 145 58.00 -60.79 19.33
C GLN A 145 58.43 -59.36 18.93
N GLY A 146 59.25 -58.69 19.76
CA GLY A 146 59.70 -57.32 19.52
C GLY A 146 58.59 -56.27 19.60
N LEU A 147 57.48 -56.58 20.27
CA LEU A 147 56.35 -55.66 20.42
C LEU A 147 56.71 -54.54 21.40
N LYS A 148 56.46 -53.29 21.01
CA LYS A 148 56.57 -52.13 21.91
C LYS A 148 55.29 -51.99 22.73
N ILE A 149 55.19 -52.77 23.80
CA ILE A 149 54.10 -52.66 24.77
C ILE A 149 54.29 -51.45 25.69
N LYS A 150 53.18 -50.90 26.18
CA LYS A 150 53.14 -49.69 27.03
C LYS A 150 53.62 -49.95 28.46
N TYR A 151 53.46 -51.19 28.90
CA TYR A 151 53.60 -51.57 30.30
C TYR A 151 54.99 -52.10 30.62
N ASP A 152 55.49 -51.71 31.80
CA ASP A 152 56.66 -52.30 32.42
C ASP A 152 56.20 -53.39 33.40
N GLU A 153 56.75 -54.60 33.26
CA GLU A 153 56.35 -55.77 34.04
C GLU A 153 56.41 -55.49 35.55
N THR A 154 57.49 -54.87 36.02
CA THR A 154 57.69 -54.59 37.45
C THR A 154 56.66 -53.59 37.96
N LYS A 155 56.41 -52.52 37.20
CA LYS A 155 55.40 -51.51 37.57
C LYS A 155 54.00 -52.07 37.53
N VAL A 156 53.67 -52.97 36.60
CA VAL A 156 52.35 -53.60 36.53
C VAL A 156 52.06 -54.41 37.78
N PHE A 157 52.99 -55.23 38.25
CA PHE A 157 52.78 -56.00 39.48
C PHE A 157 52.69 -55.10 40.72
N GLN A 158 53.42 -53.98 40.76
CA GLN A 158 53.27 -52.97 41.81
C GLN A 158 51.88 -52.29 41.77
N ASP A 159 51.38 -51.97 40.57
CA ASP A 159 50.07 -51.34 40.36
C ASP A 159 48.91 -52.29 40.66
N ILE A 160 49.04 -53.58 40.35
CA ILE A 160 48.05 -54.60 40.74
C ILE A 160 47.97 -54.66 42.26
N LYS A 161 49.14 -54.75 42.93
CA LYS A 161 49.20 -54.84 44.39
C LYS A 161 48.62 -53.59 45.06
N LYS A 162 49.00 -52.40 44.57
CA LYS A 162 48.41 -51.13 45.00
C LYS A 162 46.90 -51.12 44.85
N GLY A 163 46.38 -51.52 43.68
CA GLY A 163 44.95 -51.57 43.42
C GLY A 163 44.20 -52.52 44.34
N ASN A 164 44.79 -53.68 44.67
CA ASN A 164 44.20 -54.64 45.61
C ASN A 164 44.14 -54.06 47.03
N THR A 165 45.19 -53.36 47.46
CA THR A 165 45.20 -52.67 48.74
C THR A 165 44.20 -51.51 48.77
N GLU A 166 44.11 -50.70 47.72
CA GLU A 166 43.12 -49.61 47.61
C GLU A 166 41.68 -50.13 47.61
N ALA A 167 41.40 -51.24 46.91
CA ALA A 167 40.10 -51.89 46.91
C ALA A 167 39.74 -52.44 48.31
N ALA A 168 40.71 -53.06 49.01
CA ALA A 168 40.52 -53.49 50.39
C ALA A 168 40.22 -52.30 51.33
N ILE A 169 40.89 -51.16 51.15
CA ILE A 169 40.62 -49.92 51.90
C ILE A 169 39.21 -49.39 51.60
N ALA A 170 38.80 -49.39 50.32
CA ALA A 170 37.49 -48.90 49.92
C ALA A 170 36.35 -49.78 50.46
N ALA A 171 36.53 -51.11 50.45
CA ALA A 171 35.57 -52.10 50.92
C ALA A 171 35.50 -52.21 52.45
N ALA A 172 36.48 -51.69 53.19
CA ALA A 172 36.46 -51.67 54.64
C ALA A 172 35.33 -50.75 55.15
N THR A 173 34.42 -51.34 55.91
CA THR A 173 33.27 -50.67 56.54
C THR A 173 33.48 -50.43 58.03
N THR A 174 34.52 -51.01 58.64
CA THR A 174 34.87 -50.77 60.05
C THR A 174 36.31 -50.29 60.21
N THR A 175 36.57 -49.62 61.33
CA THR A 175 37.92 -49.16 61.69
C THR A 175 38.87 -50.33 61.96
N GLU A 176 38.37 -51.48 62.46
CA GLU A 176 39.22 -52.68 62.65
C GLU A 176 39.71 -53.27 61.32
N GLN A 177 38.88 -53.24 60.27
CA GLN A 177 39.28 -53.72 58.93
C GLN A 177 40.38 -52.84 58.32
N LEU A 178 40.30 -51.53 58.51
CA LEU A 178 41.32 -50.58 58.06
C LEU A 178 42.65 -50.76 58.81
N ASP A 179 42.60 -51.04 60.12
CA ASP A 179 43.80 -51.27 60.93
C ASP A 179 44.52 -52.58 60.56
N ALA A 180 43.78 -53.63 60.15
CA ALA A 180 44.35 -54.86 59.62
C ALA A 180 45.12 -54.63 58.30
N ILE A 181 44.55 -53.85 57.37
CA ILE A 181 45.19 -53.49 56.09
C ILE A 181 46.44 -52.64 56.32
N SER A 182 46.39 -51.73 57.29
CA SER A 182 47.56 -50.91 57.68
C SER A 182 48.74 -51.79 58.09
N LYS A 183 48.49 -52.80 58.93
CA LYS A 183 49.52 -53.73 59.41
C LYS A 183 50.14 -54.56 58.29
N GLU A 184 49.33 -55.03 57.33
CA GLU A 184 49.82 -55.76 56.16
C GLU A 184 50.70 -54.88 55.25
N ASN A 185 50.29 -53.64 54.99
CA ASN A 185 51.05 -52.67 54.20
C ASN A 185 52.44 -52.35 54.81
N GLU A 186 52.54 -52.31 56.15
CA GLU A 186 53.83 -52.07 56.81
C GLU A 186 54.81 -53.23 56.63
N GLN A 187 54.32 -54.47 56.63
CA GLN A 187 55.12 -55.70 56.53
C GLN A 187 55.55 -56.05 55.09
N ASP A 188 54.99 -55.39 54.08
CA ASP A 188 55.24 -55.71 52.68
C ASP A 188 56.58 -55.14 52.14
N ASN A 189 57.56 -55.99 51.85
CA ASN A 189 58.88 -55.55 51.35
C ASN A 189 58.96 -55.37 49.82
N THR A 190 57.86 -55.57 49.08
CA THR A 190 57.85 -55.55 47.60
C THR A 190 57.46 -54.19 47.00
N ILE A 191 56.99 -53.25 47.82
CA ILE A 191 56.58 -51.90 47.43
C ILE A 191 57.49 -50.84 48.03
N SER A 192 57.60 -49.68 47.35
CA SER A 192 58.47 -48.59 47.79
C SER A 192 57.98 -47.91 49.07
N SER A 193 58.90 -47.29 49.83
CA SER A 193 58.56 -46.52 51.03
C SER A 193 57.59 -45.36 50.74
N THR A 194 57.71 -44.74 49.57
CA THR A 194 56.79 -43.70 49.10
C THR A 194 55.37 -44.24 48.91
N LEU A 195 55.23 -45.43 48.30
CA LEU A 195 53.91 -46.04 48.09
C LEU A 195 53.27 -46.48 49.42
N LYS A 196 54.06 -47.03 50.36
CA LYS A 196 53.58 -47.33 51.71
C LYS A 196 52.98 -46.10 52.40
N GLN A 197 53.62 -44.94 52.26
CA GLN A 197 53.15 -43.69 52.84
C GLN A 197 51.86 -43.18 52.17
N GLN A 198 51.71 -43.35 50.85
CA GLN A 198 50.48 -43.00 50.14
C GLN A 198 49.30 -43.86 50.62
N ILE A 199 49.50 -45.17 50.79
CA ILE A 199 48.50 -46.10 51.32
C ILE A 199 48.11 -45.72 52.76
N ARG A 200 49.07 -45.34 53.62
CA ARG A 200 48.78 -44.82 54.97
C ARG A 200 47.90 -43.57 54.94
N ASN A 201 48.18 -42.63 54.04
CA ASN A 201 47.39 -41.41 53.94
C ASN A 201 45.94 -41.72 53.50
N GLN A 202 45.76 -42.64 52.54
CA GLN A 202 44.42 -43.09 52.11
C GLN A 202 43.67 -43.82 53.23
N LEU A 203 44.36 -44.68 54.00
CA LEU A 203 43.82 -45.35 55.19
C LEU A 203 43.31 -44.33 56.22
N ASN A 204 44.10 -43.31 56.53
CA ASN A 204 43.70 -42.26 57.48
C ASN A 204 42.48 -41.48 56.97
N VAL A 205 42.44 -41.10 55.69
CA VAL A 205 41.29 -40.39 55.10
C VAL A 205 40.03 -41.26 55.12
N LYS A 206 40.12 -42.55 54.79
CA LYS A 206 38.98 -43.47 54.83
C LYS A 206 38.55 -43.76 56.28
N LYS A 207 39.47 -43.85 57.23
CA LYS A 207 39.19 -44.01 58.67
C LYS A 207 38.36 -42.83 59.18
N THR A 208 38.80 -41.60 58.91
CA THR A 208 38.03 -40.38 59.23
C THR A 208 36.68 -40.33 58.51
N ARG A 209 36.60 -40.85 57.28
CA ARG A 209 35.34 -40.89 56.51
C ARG A 209 34.34 -41.93 57.03
N VAL A 210 34.79 -43.13 57.40
CA VAL A 210 33.94 -44.17 58.02
C VAL A 210 33.45 -43.70 59.39
N GLU A 211 34.31 -43.04 60.17
CA GLU A 211 33.94 -42.39 61.44
C GLU A 211 32.90 -41.26 61.22
N ALA A 212 33.05 -40.46 60.16
CA ALA A 212 32.10 -39.40 59.80
C ALA A 212 30.79 -39.92 59.16
N GLU A 213 30.82 -41.00 58.37
CA GLU A 213 29.63 -41.62 57.77
C GLU A 213 28.74 -42.28 58.83
N LEU A 214 29.33 -42.91 59.86
CA LEU A 214 28.62 -43.41 61.06
C LEU A 214 27.91 -42.29 61.85
N GLN A 215 28.51 -41.10 61.94
CA GLN A 215 27.85 -39.92 62.54
C GLN A 215 26.78 -39.33 61.62
N LYS A 216 27.02 -39.31 60.30
CA LYS A 216 26.09 -38.75 59.31
C LYS A 216 24.82 -39.57 59.14
N GLU A 217 24.89 -40.91 59.22
CA GLU A 217 23.74 -41.81 59.09
C GLU A 217 22.71 -41.61 60.21
N VAL A 218 23.16 -41.30 61.43
CA VAL A 218 22.30 -40.92 62.57
C VAL A 218 21.60 -39.57 62.33
N VAL A 219 22.28 -38.63 61.69
CA VAL A 219 21.75 -37.30 61.34
C VAL A 219 20.78 -37.37 60.15
N GLU A 220 21.02 -38.23 59.16
CA GLU A 220 20.19 -38.39 57.94
C GLU A 220 18.82 -39.05 58.25
N GLN A 221 18.77 -39.97 59.23
CA GLN A 221 17.51 -40.51 59.77
C GLN A 221 16.65 -39.40 60.42
N PHE A 222 17.28 -38.42 61.05
CA PHE A 222 16.62 -37.26 61.64
C PHE A 222 16.03 -36.31 60.59
N PHE A 223 16.74 -36.10 59.48
CA PHE A 223 16.28 -35.25 58.36
C PHE A 223 15.17 -35.89 57.52
N THR A 224 15.18 -37.22 57.38
CA THR A 224 14.14 -37.95 56.62
C THR A 224 12.78 -37.88 57.34
N ALA A 225 12.77 -37.96 58.67
CA ALA A 225 11.55 -37.82 59.47
C ALA A 225 10.90 -36.42 59.39
N ILE A 226 11.65 -35.38 58.99
CA ILE A 226 11.12 -34.02 58.77
C ILE A 226 10.63 -33.82 57.33
N ALA A 227 11.23 -34.50 56.35
CA ALA A 227 10.76 -34.47 54.96
C ALA A 227 9.38 -35.13 54.78
N ASP A 228 9.05 -36.10 55.63
CA ASP A 228 7.72 -36.74 55.69
C ASP A 228 6.74 -36.02 56.64
N ALA A 229 7.13 -34.88 57.22
CA ALA A 229 6.24 -34.11 58.09
C ALA A 229 5.15 -33.39 57.25
N PRO A 230 3.89 -33.36 57.70
CA PRO A 230 2.82 -32.68 56.96
C PRO A 230 3.13 -31.19 56.77
N ASP A 231 2.87 -30.66 55.56
CA ASP A 231 3.18 -29.27 55.14
C ASP A 231 2.71 -28.19 56.14
N ASP A 232 1.60 -28.44 56.84
CA ASP A 232 1.03 -27.55 57.85
C ASP A 232 1.97 -27.35 59.06
N LEU A 233 2.80 -28.35 59.39
CA LEU A 233 3.76 -28.29 60.50
C LEU A 233 5.02 -27.49 60.11
N ILE A 234 5.40 -27.54 58.82
CA ILE A 234 6.51 -26.76 58.25
C ILE A 234 6.09 -25.30 58.08
N LEU A 235 4.86 -25.02 57.62
CA LEU A 235 4.33 -23.67 57.45
C LEU A 235 4.11 -22.93 58.78
N LYS A 236 3.85 -23.64 59.89
CA LYS A 236 3.67 -23.08 61.24
C LYS A 236 4.96 -22.89 62.03
N ALA A 237 6.12 -23.29 61.49
CA ALA A 237 7.41 -23.07 62.16
C ALA A 237 7.73 -21.57 62.24
N ASP A 238 7.85 -21.06 63.46
CA ASP A 238 8.06 -19.65 63.79
C ASP A 238 9.50 -19.37 64.26
N GLU A 239 9.81 -18.09 64.46
CA GLU A 239 11.11 -17.64 64.98
C GLU A 239 11.43 -18.25 66.34
N GLU A 240 10.42 -18.54 67.17
CA GLU A 240 10.59 -19.17 68.49
C GLU A 240 11.04 -20.64 68.35
N LEU A 241 10.46 -21.40 67.42
CA LEU A 241 10.89 -22.76 67.11
C LEU A 241 12.32 -22.77 66.53
N PHE A 242 12.65 -21.85 65.63
CA PHE A 242 14.00 -21.75 65.06
C PHE A 242 15.05 -21.43 66.13
N ASP A 243 14.74 -20.52 67.06
CA ASP A 243 15.64 -20.13 68.14
C ASP A 243 15.88 -21.31 69.12
N ARG A 244 14.83 -22.08 69.42
CA ARG A 244 14.94 -23.32 70.22
C ARG A 244 15.80 -24.39 69.56
N ILE A 245 15.69 -24.56 68.24
CA ILE A 245 16.54 -25.48 67.47
C ILE A 245 18.01 -25.02 67.54
N ILE A 246 18.30 -23.74 67.35
CA ILE A 246 19.67 -23.20 67.37
C ILE A 246 20.32 -23.37 68.76
N LYS A 247 19.54 -23.15 69.82
CA LYS A 247 19.96 -23.32 71.21
C LYS A 247 20.17 -24.77 71.64
N GLY A 248 19.67 -25.74 70.87
CA GLY A 248 19.76 -27.16 71.19
C GLY A 248 18.73 -27.61 72.23
N ASP A 249 17.61 -26.89 72.35
CA ASP A 249 16.57 -27.20 73.34
C ASP A 249 15.81 -28.50 72.97
N LYS A 250 15.22 -29.16 73.97
CA LYS A 250 14.35 -30.31 73.72
C LYS A 250 12.96 -29.86 73.27
N LEU A 251 12.46 -30.45 72.19
CA LEU A 251 11.11 -30.24 71.65
C LEU A 251 10.33 -31.56 71.66
N GLY A 252 9.50 -31.77 72.68
CA GLY A 252 8.79 -33.04 72.85
C GLY A 252 9.74 -34.22 73.07
N ALA A 253 9.69 -35.22 72.19
CA ALA A 253 10.57 -36.39 72.22
C ALA A 253 11.94 -36.15 71.55
N ILE A 254 12.08 -35.05 70.81
CA ILE A 254 13.28 -34.72 70.02
C ILE A 254 14.20 -33.83 70.85
N ASP A 255 15.44 -34.26 71.05
CA ASP A 255 16.48 -33.50 71.72
C ASP A 255 17.44 -32.92 70.67
N PHE A 256 17.54 -31.60 70.55
CA PHE A 256 18.44 -30.97 69.57
C PHE A 256 19.86 -30.75 70.12
N SER A 257 20.10 -31.01 71.41
CA SER A 257 21.44 -30.86 72.02
C SER A 257 22.46 -31.89 71.53
N VAL A 258 21.99 -33.00 70.95
CA VAL A 258 22.82 -34.04 70.33
C VAL A 258 23.39 -33.65 68.96
N LEU A 259 22.91 -32.57 68.35
CA LEU A 259 23.45 -32.01 67.10
C LEU A 259 24.46 -30.91 67.41
N GLU A 260 25.55 -30.81 66.66
CA GLU A 260 26.49 -29.69 66.78
C GLU A 260 25.90 -28.38 66.23
N ALA A 261 26.41 -27.23 66.68
CA ALA A 261 25.88 -25.92 66.27
C ALA A 261 25.77 -25.74 64.72
N PRO A 262 26.77 -26.14 63.90
CA PRO A 262 26.65 -26.04 62.44
C PRO A 262 25.55 -26.91 61.83
N GLU A 263 25.16 -27.99 62.52
CA GLU A 263 24.12 -28.93 62.08
C GLU A 263 22.73 -28.38 62.40
N ARG A 264 22.58 -27.72 63.55
CA ARG A 264 21.35 -27.00 63.94
C ARG A 264 21.08 -25.82 63.01
N ASP A 265 22.12 -25.06 62.64
CA ASP A 265 22.00 -23.97 61.67
C ASP A 265 21.59 -24.48 60.27
N ARG A 266 22.14 -25.62 59.85
CA ARG A 266 21.75 -26.28 58.58
C ARG A 266 20.31 -26.75 58.60
N LEU A 267 19.82 -27.24 59.74
CA LEU A 267 18.42 -27.65 59.92
C LEU A 267 17.48 -26.45 59.77
N VAL A 268 17.76 -25.34 60.45
CA VAL A 268 16.97 -24.10 60.31
C VAL A 268 17.00 -23.57 58.88
N ALA A 269 18.18 -23.53 58.24
CA ALA A 269 18.31 -23.08 56.86
C ALA A 269 17.60 -23.98 55.84
N ARG A 270 17.39 -25.27 56.16
CA ARG A 270 16.61 -26.20 55.33
C ARG A 270 15.11 -25.99 55.52
N ILE A 271 14.63 -25.86 56.75
CA ILE A 271 13.21 -25.57 57.03
C ILE A 271 12.79 -24.24 56.40
N LYS A 272 13.62 -23.18 56.51
CA LYS A 272 13.36 -21.89 55.85
C LYS A 272 13.30 -21.99 54.32
N ARG A 273 14.13 -22.86 53.71
CA ARG A 273 14.09 -23.13 52.26
C ARG A 273 12.85 -23.89 51.85
N GLU A 274 12.45 -24.91 52.61
CA GLU A 274 11.24 -25.69 52.34
C GLU A 274 9.97 -24.82 52.50
N GLN A 275 9.90 -24.01 53.56
CA GLN A 275 8.87 -22.99 53.73
C GLN A 275 8.79 -22.04 52.52
N SER A 276 9.93 -21.62 51.99
CA SER A 276 9.98 -20.75 50.80
C SER A 276 9.54 -21.49 49.53
N SER A 277 9.87 -22.78 49.41
CA SER A 277 9.47 -23.64 48.29
C SER A 277 7.95 -23.87 48.28
N ILE A 278 7.37 -24.27 49.41
CA ILE A 278 5.92 -24.49 49.56
C ILE A 278 5.14 -23.18 49.31
N LYS A 279 5.63 -22.04 49.83
CA LYS A 279 5.04 -20.72 49.53
C LYS A 279 5.11 -20.38 48.04
N ALA A 280 6.24 -20.67 47.37
CA ALA A 280 6.40 -20.42 45.94
C ALA A 280 5.48 -21.32 45.08
N GLU A 281 5.31 -22.58 45.46
CA GLU A 281 4.41 -23.52 44.79
C GLU A 281 2.94 -23.10 44.93
N ASN A 282 2.50 -22.74 46.15
CA ASN A 282 1.16 -22.18 46.38
C ASN A 282 0.93 -20.88 45.56
N THR A 283 1.93 -20.00 45.50
CA THR A 283 1.87 -18.79 44.67
C THR A 283 1.72 -19.12 43.18
N GLU A 284 2.47 -20.09 42.64
CA GLU A 284 2.34 -20.47 41.22
C GLU A 284 1.01 -21.18 40.92
N GLN A 285 0.49 -21.99 41.84
CA GLN A 285 -0.84 -22.61 41.70
C GLN A 285 -1.96 -21.56 41.66
N ILE A 286 -1.91 -20.55 42.54
CA ILE A 286 -2.87 -19.44 42.54
C ILE A 286 -2.74 -18.63 41.25
N LEU A 287 -1.52 -18.29 40.80
CA LEU A 287 -1.31 -17.57 39.55
C LEU A 287 -1.76 -18.37 38.31
N THR A 288 -1.59 -19.69 38.32
CA THR A 288 -2.06 -20.56 37.24
C THR A 288 -3.59 -20.62 37.19
N SER A 289 -4.24 -20.75 38.35
CA SER A 289 -5.70 -20.71 38.46
C SER A 289 -6.25 -19.35 38.03
N LEU A 290 -5.56 -18.26 38.42
CA LEU A 290 -5.89 -16.91 37.96
C LEU A 290 -5.79 -16.79 36.43
N ARG A 291 -4.69 -17.27 35.82
CA ARG A 291 -4.50 -17.26 34.35
C ARG A 291 -5.65 -17.96 33.62
N GLN A 292 -6.16 -19.06 34.17
CA GLN A 292 -7.31 -19.77 33.59
C GLN A 292 -8.63 -19.01 33.73
N ILE A 293 -8.82 -18.27 34.82
CA ILE A 293 -10.03 -17.47 35.05
C ILE A 293 -10.03 -16.21 34.19
N VAL A 294 -8.89 -15.54 34.03
CA VAL A 294 -8.80 -14.33 33.20
C VAL A 294 -8.89 -14.65 31.71
N ASP A 295 -8.46 -15.85 31.29
CA ASP A 295 -8.61 -16.32 29.92
C ASP A 295 -10.09 -16.47 29.56
N GLY A 296 -10.56 -15.66 28.60
CA GLY A 296 -11.97 -15.61 28.20
C GLY A 296 -12.90 -14.74 29.08
N ALA A 297 -12.42 -14.15 30.19
CA ALA A 297 -13.24 -13.28 31.05
C ALA A 297 -13.65 -11.98 30.36
N THR A 298 -14.84 -11.46 30.65
CA THR A 298 -15.27 -10.12 30.22
C THR A 298 -14.55 -9.02 31.01
N VAL A 299 -14.55 -7.78 30.53
CA VAL A 299 -13.93 -6.64 31.25
C VAL A 299 -14.50 -6.49 32.67
N ALA A 300 -15.82 -6.54 32.83
CA ALA A 300 -16.46 -6.55 34.15
C ALA A 300 -16.01 -7.71 35.06
N GLN A 301 -15.78 -8.91 34.50
CA GLN A 301 -15.25 -10.05 35.27
C GLN A 301 -13.79 -9.82 35.68
N LEU A 302 -12.98 -9.19 34.82
CA LEU A 302 -11.60 -8.82 35.12
C LEU A 302 -11.52 -7.76 36.22
N ASN A 303 -12.38 -6.74 36.20
CA ASN A 303 -12.52 -5.74 37.27
C ASN A 303 -12.87 -6.40 38.61
N ALA A 304 -13.85 -7.31 38.62
CA ALA A 304 -14.20 -8.06 39.82
C ALA A 304 -13.04 -8.93 40.34
N GLN A 305 -12.19 -9.47 39.45
CA GLN A 305 -10.98 -10.18 39.88
C GLN A 305 -9.91 -9.24 40.42
N GLU A 306 -9.75 -8.04 39.85
CA GLU A 306 -8.87 -7.00 40.42
C GLU A 306 -9.30 -6.65 41.86
N ASP A 307 -10.60 -6.46 42.08
CA ASP A 307 -11.17 -6.23 43.41
C ASP A 307 -10.92 -7.40 44.37
N ASN A 308 -11.04 -8.65 43.91
CA ASN A 308 -10.73 -9.82 44.73
C ASN A 308 -9.26 -9.84 45.18
N VAL A 309 -8.33 -9.40 44.32
CA VAL A 309 -6.90 -9.28 44.68
C VAL A 309 -6.67 -8.16 45.69
N ILE A 310 -7.33 -7.00 45.51
CA ILE A 310 -7.19 -5.83 46.38
C ILE A 310 -7.80 -6.08 47.76
N GLN A 311 -8.99 -6.68 47.82
CA GLN A 311 -9.73 -6.92 49.05
C GLN A 311 -9.31 -8.22 49.78
N ASN A 312 -8.41 -8.98 49.17
CA ASN A 312 -7.93 -10.27 49.68
C ASN A 312 -9.07 -11.30 49.88
N THR A 313 -9.92 -11.43 48.87
CA THR A 313 -11.10 -12.31 48.88
C THR A 313 -10.99 -13.37 47.78
N GLY A 314 -11.87 -14.38 47.80
CA GLY A 314 -11.90 -15.44 46.78
C GLY A 314 -10.62 -16.28 46.75
N LEU A 315 -9.99 -16.41 45.57
CA LEU A 315 -8.74 -17.18 45.38
C LEU A 315 -7.55 -16.66 46.19
N PHE A 316 -7.61 -15.43 46.68
CA PHE A 316 -6.53 -14.79 47.44
C PHE A 316 -6.78 -14.82 48.95
N GLN A 317 -7.96 -15.27 49.39
CA GLN A 317 -8.37 -15.23 50.79
C GLN A 317 -7.38 -15.96 51.70
N GLY A 318 -6.90 -15.26 52.74
CA GLY A 318 -5.97 -15.79 53.73
C GLY A 318 -4.50 -15.78 53.30
N ASN A 319 -4.16 -15.21 52.14
CA ASN A 319 -2.79 -15.04 51.69
C ASN A 319 -2.29 -13.62 51.99
N GLU A 320 -1.12 -13.48 52.63
CA GLU A 320 -0.51 -12.18 52.98
C GLU A 320 0.70 -11.83 52.08
N ASP A 321 0.98 -12.62 51.04
CA ASP A 321 2.13 -12.40 50.15
C ASP A 321 1.90 -11.22 49.17
N ASP A 322 2.57 -10.09 49.44
CA ASP A 322 2.57 -8.90 48.57
C ASP A 322 3.08 -9.17 47.15
N ASN A 323 3.99 -10.14 46.97
CA ASN A 323 4.54 -10.49 45.67
C ASN A 323 3.50 -11.21 44.81
N LEU A 324 2.71 -12.11 45.41
CA LEU A 324 1.57 -12.76 44.75
C LEU A 324 0.55 -11.71 44.28
N ARG A 325 0.18 -10.76 45.15
CA ARG A 325 -0.77 -9.69 44.80
C ARG A 325 -0.28 -8.83 43.64
N THR A 326 0.99 -8.43 43.67
CA THR A 326 1.60 -7.61 42.59
C THR A 326 1.58 -8.34 41.25
N LYS A 327 1.94 -9.64 41.23
CA LYS A 327 1.92 -10.47 40.02
C LYS A 327 0.50 -10.73 39.51
N ALA A 328 -0.45 -10.98 40.41
CA ALA A 328 -1.85 -11.18 40.07
C ALA A 328 -2.46 -9.93 39.41
N LEU A 329 -2.22 -8.74 40.00
CA LEU A 329 -2.64 -7.46 39.41
C LEU A 329 -2.00 -7.23 38.04
N ALA A 330 -0.73 -7.58 37.85
CA ALA A 330 -0.07 -7.43 36.54
C ALA A 330 -0.70 -8.31 35.45
N ILE A 331 -1.07 -9.55 35.79
CA ILE A 331 -1.75 -10.47 34.86
C ILE A 331 -3.13 -9.90 34.48
N ILE A 332 -3.93 -9.50 35.48
CA ILE A 332 -5.27 -8.95 35.26
C ILE A 332 -5.20 -7.66 34.42
N LYS A 333 -4.33 -6.71 34.79
CA LYS A 333 -4.18 -5.43 34.07
C LYS A 333 -3.72 -5.61 32.62
N THR A 334 -2.86 -6.59 32.36
CA THR A 334 -2.41 -6.87 30.99
C THR A 334 -3.57 -7.34 30.12
N GLU A 335 -4.38 -8.28 30.61
CA GLU A 335 -5.53 -8.80 29.89
C GLU A 335 -6.63 -7.74 29.75
N LEU A 336 -6.88 -6.97 30.82
CA LEU A 336 -7.86 -5.90 30.85
C LEU A 336 -7.54 -4.83 29.80
N ASN A 337 -6.29 -4.34 29.74
CA ASN A 337 -5.87 -3.37 28.72
C ASN A 337 -6.08 -3.91 27.29
N GLN A 338 -5.70 -5.17 27.03
CA GLN A 338 -5.86 -5.77 25.69
C GLN A 338 -7.33 -5.90 25.29
N LYS A 339 -8.23 -6.25 26.22
CA LYS A 339 -9.66 -6.36 25.94
C LYS A 339 -10.32 -5.00 25.80
N GLU A 340 -9.99 -4.05 26.66
CA GLU A 340 -10.49 -2.67 26.54
C GLU A 340 -10.13 -2.05 25.20
N ASP A 341 -8.90 -2.24 24.71
CA ASP A 341 -8.47 -1.69 23.42
C ASP A 341 -9.29 -2.27 22.25
N LYS A 342 -9.53 -3.59 22.26
CA LYS A 342 -10.39 -4.24 21.25
C LYS A 342 -11.84 -3.75 21.32
N VAL A 343 -12.38 -3.57 22.52
CA VAL A 343 -13.74 -3.06 22.70
C VAL A 343 -13.83 -1.61 22.23
N LYS A 344 -12.85 -0.75 22.56
CA LYS A 344 -12.75 0.63 22.06
C LYS A 344 -12.67 0.69 20.54
N GLU A 345 -11.91 -0.19 19.91
CA GLU A 345 -11.83 -0.29 18.44
C GLU A 345 -13.21 -0.66 17.83
N GLN A 346 -13.88 -1.67 18.40
CA GLN A 346 -15.22 -2.07 17.94
C GLN A 346 -16.25 -0.95 18.11
N ILE A 347 -16.22 -0.23 19.23
CA ILE A 347 -17.05 0.95 19.47
C ILE A 347 -16.82 2.00 18.39
N ASN A 348 -15.57 2.32 18.06
CA ASN A 348 -15.24 3.32 17.03
C ASN A 348 -15.76 2.91 15.65
N VAL A 349 -15.62 1.62 15.29
CA VAL A 349 -16.14 1.07 14.03
C VAL A 349 -17.66 1.18 13.99
N ASN A 350 -18.34 0.76 15.05
CA ASN A 350 -19.80 0.82 15.14
C ASN A 350 -20.30 2.27 15.09
N GLN A 351 -19.67 3.20 15.81
CA GLN A 351 -20.01 4.62 15.80
C GLN A 351 -19.95 5.20 14.38
N LYS A 352 -18.87 4.92 13.65
CA LYS A 352 -18.73 5.36 12.27
C LYS A 352 -19.84 4.80 11.39
N ASN A 353 -20.06 3.48 11.44
CA ASN A 353 -21.11 2.82 10.66
C ASN A 353 -22.51 3.36 10.98
N ILE A 354 -22.78 3.69 12.25
CA ILE A 354 -24.05 4.27 12.68
C ILE A 354 -24.23 5.67 12.11
N ILE A 355 -23.22 6.53 12.22
CA ILE A 355 -23.28 7.90 11.70
C ILE A 355 -23.45 7.90 10.18
N ASP A 356 -22.72 7.05 9.46
CA ASP A 356 -22.83 6.90 8.01
C ASP A 356 -24.23 6.41 7.61
N SER A 357 -24.76 5.39 8.32
CA SER A 357 -26.10 4.86 8.08
C SER A 357 -27.20 5.89 8.36
N LEU A 358 -27.09 6.65 9.45
CA LEU A 358 -28.01 7.75 9.77
C LEU A 358 -27.95 8.88 8.75
N SER A 359 -26.76 9.14 8.20
CA SER A 359 -26.59 10.14 7.14
C SER A 359 -27.32 9.70 5.86
N ILE A 360 -27.22 8.42 5.49
CA ILE A 360 -27.92 7.84 4.33
C ILE A 360 -29.43 7.78 4.55
N SER A 361 -29.87 7.35 5.73
CA SER A 361 -31.29 7.18 6.09
C SER A 361 -31.98 8.50 6.47
N LYS A 362 -31.26 9.62 6.38
CA LYS A 362 -31.75 10.97 6.69
C LYS A 362 -32.32 11.05 8.11
N GLY A 363 -31.59 10.47 9.05
CA GLY A 363 -31.89 10.45 10.49
C GLY A 363 -32.83 9.33 10.96
N SER A 364 -33.26 8.43 10.07
CA SER A 364 -34.15 7.32 10.42
C SER A 364 -33.37 6.12 10.97
N ILE A 365 -33.81 5.52 12.08
CA ILE A 365 -33.20 4.30 12.62
C ILE A 365 -33.96 3.07 12.10
N SER A 366 -33.28 2.21 11.34
CA SER A 366 -33.82 0.88 10.97
C SER A 366 -33.65 -0.13 12.10
N GLU A 367 -34.31 -1.29 12.02
CA GLU A 367 -34.15 -2.33 13.06
C GLU A 367 -32.72 -2.87 13.09
N GLU A 368 -32.06 -3.05 11.93
CA GLU A 368 -30.66 -3.47 11.87
C GLU A 368 -29.74 -2.45 12.53
N LEU A 369 -30.00 -1.15 12.30
CA LEU A 369 -29.21 -0.08 12.90
C LEU A 369 -29.42 0.02 14.42
N LYS A 370 -30.63 -0.28 14.88
CA LYS A 370 -30.98 -0.32 16.30
C LYS A 370 -30.24 -1.44 17.04
N GLU A 371 -30.05 -2.59 16.39
CA GLU A 371 -29.24 -3.68 16.93
C GLU A 371 -27.79 -3.23 17.16
N ILE A 372 -27.17 -2.58 16.16
CA ILE A 372 -25.78 -2.07 16.26
C ILE A 372 -25.67 -0.99 17.34
N ILE A 373 -26.68 -0.11 17.48
CA ILE A 373 -26.74 0.88 18.56
C ILE A 373 -26.75 0.19 19.93
N ASN A 374 -27.65 -0.77 20.13
CA ASN A 374 -27.76 -1.50 21.40
C ASN A 374 -26.50 -2.30 21.72
N GLU A 375 -25.89 -2.94 20.72
CA GLU A 375 -24.61 -3.64 20.86
C GLU A 375 -23.53 -2.68 21.34
N THR A 376 -23.42 -1.50 20.71
CA THR A 376 -22.41 -0.50 21.06
C THR A 376 -22.64 0.09 22.46
N GLU A 377 -23.88 0.32 22.87
CA GLU A 377 -24.20 0.70 24.26
C GLU A 377 -23.77 -0.37 25.26
N ASN A 378 -24.02 -1.65 24.94
CA ASN A 378 -23.61 -2.77 25.78
C ASN A 378 -22.08 -2.88 25.89
N LEU A 379 -21.34 -2.55 24.82
CA LEU A 379 -19.87 -2.49 24.87
C LEU A 379 -19.37 -1.43 25.86
N TYR A 380 -19.94 -0.21 25.86
CA TYR A 380 -19.61 0.80 26.87
C TYR A 380 -19.96 0.35 28.30
N ILE A 381 -21.14 -0.27 28.50
CA ILE A 381 -21.54 -0.81 29.80
C ILE A 381 -20.56 -1.90 30.26
N SER A 382 -20.09 -2.76 29.35
CA SER A 382 -19.13 -3.82 29.66
C SER A 382 -17.78 -3.28 30.14
N MET A 383 -17.44 -2.06 29.75
CA MET A 383 -16.24 -1.32 30.18
C MET A 383 -16.48 -0.43 31.41
N GLU A 384 -17.69 -0.43 31.97
CA GLU A 384 -18.11 0.49 33.04
C GLU A 384 -17.99 1.98 32.67
N ASP A 385 -17.86 2.30 31.38
CA ASP A 385 -17.74 3.66 30.84
C ASP A 385 -19.12 4.28 30.61
N THR A 386 -19.76 4.63 31.72
CA THR A 386 -21.10 5.24 31.73
C THR A 386 -21.13 6.63 31.06
N GLU A 387 -20.05 7.40 31.19
CA GLU A 387 -19.91 8.72 30.53
C GLU A 387 -19.79 8.56 29.01
N GLY A 388 -19.01 7.58 28.54
CA GLY A 388 -18.89 7.22 27.13
C GLY A 388 -20.19 6.73 26.51
N ALA A 389 -20.95 5.89 27.23
CA ALA A 389 -22.28 5.46 26.80
C ALA A 389 -23.24 6.65 26.63
N GLU A 390 -23.21 7.61 27.56
CA GLU A 390 -24.04 8.82 27.49
C GLU A 390 -23.61 9.73 26.33
N ALA A 391 -22.30 9.92 26.12
CA ALA A 391 -21.77 10.69 25.00
C ALA A 391 -22.12 10.06 23.65
N PHE A 392 -22.09 8.73 23.56
CA PHE A 392 -22.51 7.98 22.37
C PHE A 392 -24.01 8.19 22.07
N ARG A 393 -24.88 8.08 23.08
CA ARG A 393 -26.32 8.37 22.93
C ARG A 393 -26.58 9.79 22.43
N LYS A 394 -25.87 10.79 22.98
CA LYS A 394 -25.95 12.18 22.51
C LYS A 394 -25.50 12.31 21.05
N THR A 395 -24.46 11.58 20.64
CA THR A 395 -23.99 11.57 19.25
C THR A 395 -25.04 11.00 18.29
N ILE A 396 -25.77 9.95 18.69
CA ILE A 396 -26.89 9.41 17.91
C ILE A 396 -27.98 10.47 17.75
N LEU A 397 -28.39 11.13 18.84
CA LEU A 397 -29.41 12.19 18.80
C LEU A 397 -28.98 13.33 17.86
N SER A 398 -27.73 13.79 17.96
CA SER A 398 -27.16 14.79 17.06
C SER A 398 -27.18 14.34 15.59
N ALA A 399 -26.87 13.06 15.32
CA ALA A 399 -26.88 12.50 13.98
C ALA A 399 -28.30 12.37 13.40
N GLN A 400 -29.28 11.99 14.22
CA GLN A 400 -30.69 11.94 13.83
C GLN A 400 -31.21 13.33 13.48
N GLU A 401 -30.91 14.31 14.33
CA GLU A 401 -31.29 15.71 14.08
C GLU A 401 -30.61 16.25 12.82
N ALA A 402 -29.30 16.04 12.67
CA ALA A 402 -28.56 16.45 11.48
C ALA A 402 -29.13 15.81 10.21
N GLY A 403 -29.48 14.52 10.26
CA GLY A 403 -30.12 13.82 9.14
C GLY A 403 -31.50 14.37 8.79
N SER A 404 -32.31 14.72 9.79
CA SER A 404 -33.61 15.37 9.57
C SER A 404 -33.45 16.76 8.95
N LEU A 405 -32.53 17.58 9.48
CA LEU A 405 -32.25 18.91 8.93
C LEU A 405 -31.72 18.82 7.51
N PHE A 406 -30.82 17.86 7.25
CA PHE A 406 -30.29 17.60 5.92
C PHE A 406 -31.42 17.25 4.94
N LYS A 407 -32.37 16.39 5.32
CA LYS A 407 -33.53 16.03 4.49
C LYS A 407 -34.30 17.26 3.99
N ASP A 408 -34.46 18.26 4.84
CA ASP A 408 -35.21 19.47 4.53
C ASP A 408 -34.44 20.44 3.61
N ILE A 409 -33.10 20.43 3.69
CA ILE A 409 -32.25 21.36 2.93
C ILE A 409 -31.46 20.70 1.78
N GLU A 410 -31.59 19.39 1.61
CA GLU A 410 -30.86 18.59 0.62
C GLU A 410 -31.04 19.11 -0.81
N PHE A 411 -32.24 19.58 -1.15
CA PHE A 411 -32.55 20.12 -2.48
C PHE A 411 -32.62 21.65 -2.52
N SER A 412 -32.16 22.30 -1.46
CA SER A 412 -32.23 23.76 -1.32
C SER A 412 -30.98 24.45 -1.85
N LYS A 413 -31.11 25.77 -2.07
CA LYS A 413 -30.00 26.62 -2.52
C LYS A 413 -29.04 26.91 -1.37
N THR A 414 -27.82 27.32 -1.69
CA THR A 414 -26.79 27.70 -0.72
C THR A 414 -27.27 28.75 0.29
N THR A 415 -28.14 29.68 -0.12
CA THR A 415 -28.72 30.70 0.77
C THR A 415 -29.57 30.09 1.88
N ASP A 416 -30.38 29.07 1.57
CA ASP A 416 -31.23 28.41 2.56
C ASP A 416 -30.41 27.52 3.48
N ILE A 417 -29.41 26.83 2.94
CA ILE A 417 -28.44 26.03 3.72
C ILE A 417 -27.72 26.93 4.74
N ASN A 418 -27.21 28.09 4.30
CA ASN A 418 -26.53 29.04 5.17
C ASN A 418 -27.47 29.61 6.24
N ARG A 419 -28.75 29.83 5.91
CA ARG A 419 -29.75 30.24 6.90
C ARG A 419 -29.91 29.18 8.00
N THR A 420 -30.09 27.91 7.64
CA THR A 420 -30.22 26.81 8.61
C THR A 420 -28.98 26.69 9.50
N ILE A 421 -27.77 26.78 8.93
CA ILE A 421 -26.53 26.77 9.73
C ILE A 421 -26.45 27.97 10.67
N ASN A 422 -26.86 29.16 10.22
CA ASN A 422 -26.89 30.35 11.07
C ASN A 422 -27.91 30.23 12.20
N GLU A 423 -29.09 29.64 11.95
CA GLU A 423 -30.11 29.36 12.96
C GLU A 423 -29.56 28.41 14.03
N LEU A 424 -28.90 27.32 13.63
CA LEU A 424 -28.24 26.40 14.57
C LEU A 424 -27.14 27.11 15.39
N ASN A 425 -26.33 27.96 14.76
CA ASN A 425 -25.30 28.73 15.47
C ASN A 425 -25.90 29.73 16.47
N GLN A 426 -27.07 30.31 16.19
CA GLN A 426 -27.80 31.14 17.15
C GLN A 426 -28.37 30.31 18.29
N GLU A 427 -28.93 29.12 18.00
CA GLU A 427 -29.41 28.19 19.01
C GLU A 427 -28.28 27.79 19.98
N VAL A 428 -27.08 27.51 19.46
CA VAL A 428 -25.87 27.25 20.27
C VAL A 428 -25.57 28.43 21.23
N LYS A 429 -25.65 29.67 20.76
CA LYS A 429 -25.39 30.86 21.58
C LYS A 429 -26.44 31.04 22.68
N GLU A 430 -27.69 30.73 22.41
CA GLU A 430 -28.77 30.81 23.40
C GLU A 430 -28.71 29.66 24.41
N LEU A 431 -28.38 28.45 23.96
CA LEU A 431 -28.13 27.30 24.84
C LEU A 431 -26.94 27.54 25.76
N ALA A 432 -25.87 28.21 25.30
CA ALA A 432 -24.75 28.57 26.18
C ALA A 432 -25.16 29.44 27.37
N LYS A 433 -26.27 30.19 27.27
CA LYS A 433 -26.82 31.01 28.36
C LYS A 433 -27.82 30.24 29.23
N THR A 434 -28.60 29.35 28.61
CA THR A 434 -29.81 28.75 29.23
C THR A 434 -29.64 27.28 29.62
N ASN A 435 -28.85 26.51 28.87
CA ASN A 435 -28.55 25.10 29.12
C ASN A 435 -27.19 24.69 28.53
N PRO A 436 -26.07 25.01 29.22
CA PRO A 436 -24.72 24.76 28.72
C PRO A 436 -24.43 23.28 28.39
N GLY A 437 -25.09 22.34 29.07
CA GLY A 437 -24.93 20.90 28.84
C GLY A 437 -25.40 20.41 27.47
N LYS A 438 -26.26 21.17 26.78
CA LYS A 438 -26.75 20.87 25.42
C LYS A 438 -25.93 21.50 24.29
N VAL A 439 -24.98 22.38 24.63
CA VAL A 439 -24.14 23.06 23.63
C VAL A 439 -23.33 22.06 22.82
N THR A 440 -22.72 21.07 23.48
CA THR A 440 -21.91 20.04 22.83
C THR A 440 -22.73 19.20 21.84
N GLU A 441 -23.97 18.83 22.21
CA GLU A 441 -24.90 18.09 21.35
C GLU A 441 -25.20 18.89 20.07
N LYS A 442 -25.52 20.18 20.18
CA LYS A 442 -25.80 21.02 19.02
C LYS A 442 -24.58 21.31 18.15
N LEU A 443 -23.41 21.51 18.76
CA LEU A 443 -22.15 21.62 17.99
C LEU A 443 -21.86 20.34 17.20
N ASN A 444 -22.15 19.17 17.77
CA ASN A 444 -22.05 17.89 17.05
C ASN A 444 -23.07 17.79 15.92
N THR A 445 -24.33 18.23 16.12
CA THR A 445 -25.34 18.31 15.05
C THR A 445 -24.82 19.15 13.87
N ILE A 446 -24.27 20.34 14.14
CA ILE A 446 -23.69 21.24 13.11
C ILE A 446 -22.55 20.55 12.36
N LYS A 447 -21.65 19.89 13.08
CA LYS A 447 -20.49 19.18 12.49
C LYS A 447 -20.95 18.06 11.55
N ILE A 448 -21.89 17.22 11.99
CA ILE A 448 -22.41 16.11 11.19
C ILE A 448 -23.13 16.63 9.95
N LEU A 449 -24.01 17.63 10.13
CA LEU A 449 -24.71 18.29 9.01
C LEU A 449 -23.72 18.89 8.00
N GLY A 450 -22.63 19.51 8.48
CA GLY A 450 -21.56 20.05 7.64
C GLY A 450 -20.92 18.98 6.75
N ASN A 451 -20.59 17.81 7.30
CA ASN A 451 -20.02 16.69 6.54
C ASN A 451 -21.00 16.16 5.47
N MET A 452 -22.30 16.07 5.80
CA MET A 452 -23.33 15.65 4.85
C MET A 452 -23.46 16.65 3.69
N LEU A 453 -23.45 17.95 4.00
CA LEU A 453 -23.50 19.03 3.00
C LEU A 453 -22.24 19.06 2.12
N GLU A 454 -21.06 18.79 2.69
CA GLU A 454 -19.83 18.68 1.93
C GLU A 454 -19.90 17.53 0.91
N THR A 455 -20.31 16.34 1.36
CA THR A 455 -20.48 15.16 0.50
C THR A 455 -21.46 15.45 -0.64
N ARG A 456 -22.61 16.07 -0.32
CA ARG A 456 -23.57 16.55 -1.31
C ARG A 456 -22.94 17.50 -2.32
N ASN A 457 -22.23 18.53 -1.86
CA ASN A 457 -21.65 19.55 -2.73
C ASN A 457 -20.59 18.95 -3.67
N GLN A 458 -19.79 18.01 -3.19
CA GLN A 458 -18.83 17.26 -4.02
C GLN A 458 -19.55 16.42 -5.09
N ALA A 459 -20.63 15.72 -4.72
CA ALA A 459 -21.43 14.95 -5.67
C ALA A 459 -22.07 15.84 -6.75
N LEU A 460 -22.65 16.98 -6.36
CA LEU A 460 -23.25 17.96 -7.27
C LEU A 460 -22.23 18.62 -8.21
N ALA A 461 -21.02 18.92 -7.73
CA ALA A 461 -19.95 19.47 -8.57
C ALA A 461 -19.46 18.46 -9.62
N THR A 462 -19.45 17.18 -9.25
CA THR A 462 -18.99 16.09 -10.12
C THR A 462 -20.05 15.76 -11.16
N ASP A 463 -21.21 15.28 -10.73
CA ASP A 463 -22.31 14.84 -11.59
C ASP A 463 -23.68 15.15 -10.92
N PRO A 464 -24.25 16.34 -11.17
CA PRO A 464 -25.49 16.75 -10.53
C PRO A 464 -26.70 15.92 -10.99
N VAL A 465 -26.66 15.35 -12.21
CA VAL A 465 -27.75 14.52 -12.72
C VAL A 465 -27.73 13.17 -12.04
N ARG A 466 -26.56 12.55 -11.89
CA ARG A 466 -26.42 11.28 -11.16
C ARG A 466 -26.84 11.42 -9.71
N TYR A 467 -26.40 12.49 -9.02
CA TYR A 467 -26.83 12.76 -7.65
C TYR A 467 -28.36 12.82 -7.53
N LEU A 468 -29.01 13.56 -8.44
CA LEU A 468 -30.47 13.67 -8.45
C LEU A 468 -31.15 12.33 -8.73
N GLN A 469 -30.61 11.51 -9.62
CA GLN A 469 -31.16 10.19 -9.94
C GLN A 469 -30.99 9.19 -8.79
N GLU A 470 -29.86 9.20 -8.09
CA GLU A 470 -29.63 8.38 -6.91
C GLU A 470 -30.63 8.71 -5.79
N GLN A 471 -31.04 9.99 -5.66
CA GLN A 471 -31.95 10.42 -4.60
C GLN A 471 -33.44 10.42 -4.98
N LYS A 472 -33.78 10.58 -6.26
CA LYS A 472 -35.17 10.73 -6.73
C LYS A 472 -35.61 9.67 -7.74
N GLY A 473 -34.73 8.75 -8.14
CA GLY A 473 -34.99 7.76 -9.18
C GLY A 473 -34.80 8.31 -10.59
N GLU A 474 -35.30 7.60 -11.61
CA GLU A 474 -35.16 8.04 -13.00
C GLU A 474 -35.86 9.38 -13.26
N LEU A 475 -35.17 10.28 -13.96
CA LEU A 475 -35.62 11.64 -14.24
C LEU A 475 -35.66 11.93 -15.73
N ASN A 476 -36.77 12.53 -16.19
CA ASN A 476 -36.88 13.08 -17.54
C ASN A 476 -36.17 14.44 -17.67
N THR A 477 -36.02 14.93 -18.91
CA THR A 477 -35.32 16.20 -19.22
C THR A 477 -35.83 17.39 -18.40
N PHE A 478 -37.16 17.58 -18.32
CA PHE A 478 -37.76 18.67 -17.56
C PHE A 478 -37.44 18.59 -16.07
N GLN A 479 -37.52 17.39 -15.49
CA GLN A 479 -37.19 17.15 -14.08
C GLN A 479 -35.71 17.39 -13.80
N ARG A 480 -34.81 16.92 -14.69
CA ARG A 480 -33.36 17.17 -14.59
C ARG A 480 -33.06 18.66 -14.52
N ILE A 481 -33.67 19.48 -15.39
CA ILE A 481 -33.49 20.95 -15.39
C ILE A 481 -34.08 21.57 -14.12
N SER A 482 -35.35 21.24 -13.81
CA SER A 482 -36.08 21.88 -12.72
C SER A 482 -35.41 21.65 -11.36
N PHE A 483 -34.97 20.42 -11.07
CA PHE A 483 -34.30 20.13 -9.81
C PHE A 483 -32.92 20.79 -9.69
N GLN A 484 -32.16 20.90 -10.79
CA GLN A 484 -30.89 21.65 -10.76
C GLN A 484 -31.11 23.15 -10.52
N ARG A 485 -32.17 23.74 -11.07
CA ARG A 485 -32.56 25.13 -10.75
C ARG A 485 -32.96 25.31 -9.29
N GLN A 486 -33.66 24.33 -8.72
CA GLN A 486 -34.02 24.32 -7.29
C GLN A 486 -32.77 24.26 -6.40
N LEU A 487 -31.77 23.45 -6.79
CA LEU A 487 -30.46 23.38 -6.15
C LEU A 487 -29.64 24.67 -6.29
N GLY A 488 -30.06 25.60 -7.17
CA GLY A 488 -29.37 26.87 -7.41
C GLY A 488 -28.21 26.78 -8.39
N ILE A 489 -28.13 25.71 -9.19
CA ILE A 489 -27.17 25.60 -10.29
C ILE A 489 -27.51 26.65 -11.34
N ALA A 490 -26.50 27.42 -11.76
CA ALA A 490 -26.68 28.48 -12.75
C ALA A 490 -27.12 27.87 -14.10
N GLU A 491 -27.95 28.61 -14.85
CA GLU A 491 -28.53 28.14 -16.12
C GLU A 491 -27.47 27.67 -17.14
N ILE A 492 -26.27 28.26 -17.07
CA ILE A 492 -25.14 27.89 -17.93
C ILE A 492 -24.50 26.54 -17.57
N ASP A 493 -24.66 26.09 -16.32
CA ASP A 493 -24.04 24.90 -15.75
C ASP A 493 -25.01 23.73 -15.59
N ILE A 494 -26.31 23.93 -15.89
CA ILE A 494 -27.32 22.86 -15.88
C ILE A 494 -26.92 21.78 -16.89
N ARG A 495 -26.86 20.54 -16.40
CA ARG A 495 -26.56 19.36 -17.22
C ARG A 495 -27.81 18.55 -17.54
N LEU A 496 -27.85 17.93 -18.71
CA LEU A 496 -28.95 17.04 -19.09
C LEU A 496 -28.59 15.57 -19.02
N THR A 497 -27.31 15.28 -18.83
CA THR A 497 -26.73 13.94 -18.96
C THR A 497 -25.86 13.64 -17.75
N THR A 498 -25.83 12.39 -17.32
CA THR A 498 -24.80 11.89 -16.41
C THR A 498 -23.45 11.77 -17.12
N ASP A 499 -22.38 11.61 -16.34
CA ASP A 499 -21.05 11.31 -16.85
C ASP A 499 -21.01 9.94 -17.55
N ALA A 500 -21.81 8.97 -17.07
CA ALA A 500 -21.93 7.65 -17.66
C ALA A 500 -22.63 7.71 -19.04
N GLU A 501 -23.78 8.39 -19.15
CA GLU A 501 -24.48 8.60 -20.43
C GLU A 501 -23.55 9.28 -21.46
N MET A 502 -22.77 10.25 -20.99
CA MET A 502 -21.83 10.98 -21.84
C MET A 502 -20.64 10.15 -22.29
N SER A 503 -20.17 9.23 -21.45
CA SER A 503 -19.09 8.29 -21.79
C SER A 503 -19.56 7.27 -22.83
N VAL A 504 -20.79 6.78 -22.70
CA VAL A 504 -21.42 5.89 -23.69
C VAL A 504 -21.54 6.61 -25.03
N PHE A 505 -22.05 7.84 -25.03
CA PHE A 505 -22.11 8.67 -26.23
C PHE A 505 -20.72 8.83 -26.86
N LYS A 506 -19.71 9.21 -26.08
CA LYS A 506 -18.36 9.44 -26.58
C LYS A 506 -17.77 8.21 -27.24
N ASN A 507 -17.92 7.04 -26.61
CA ASN A 507 -17.41 5.79 -27.17
C ASN A 507 -18.09 5.44 -28.50
N GLN A 508 -19.42 5.62 -28.60
CA GLN A 508 -20.14 5.40 -29.84
C GLN A 508 -19.72 6.40 -30.92
N TYR A 509 -19.60 7.67 -30.56
CA TYR A 509 -19.25 8.75 -31.47
C TYR A 509 -17.80 8.63 -31.99
N ASP A 510 -16.85 8.30 -31.12
CA ASP A 510 -15.43 8.11 -31.49
C ASP A 510 -15.20 6.82 -32.30
N SER A 511 -16.08 5.83 -32.18
CA SER A 511 -16.01 4.56 -32.93
C SER A 511 -16.71 4.61 -34.29
N ALA A 512 -17.34 5.73 -34.64
CA ALA A 512 -18.01 5.90 -35.92
C ALA A 512 -17.01 5.80 -37.08
N GLU A 513 -17.37 5.04 -38.12
CA GLU A 513 -16.47 4.78 -39.25
C GLU A 513 -16.26 6.03 -40.13
N ASP A 514 -17.31 6.85 -40.26
CA ASP A 514 -17.31 8.02 -41.13
C ASP A 514 -18.09 9.21 -40.56
N TYR A 515 -18.03 10.34 -41.27
CA TYR A 515 -18.75 11.55 -40.93
C TYR A 515 -20.27 11.35 -40.86
N ASN A 516 -20.87 10.54 -41.74
CA ASN A 516 -22.32 10.36 -41.76
C ASN A 516 -22.78 9.63 -40.50
N GLU A 517 -22.01 8.63 -40.05
CA GLU A 517 -22.27 7.92 -38.81
C GLU A 517 -22.05 8.82 -37.59
N LYS A 518 -20.96 9.61 -37.53
CA LYS A 518 -20.76 10.63 -36.48
C LYS A 518 -21.93 11.61 -36.41
N SER A 519 -22.33 12.15 -37.56
CA SER A 519 -23.44 13.11 -37.65
C SER A 519 -24.75 12.48 -37.18
N ARG A 520 -25.03 11.23 -37.58
CA ARG A 520 -26.21 10.48 -37.14
C ARG A 520 -26.22 10.25 -35.63
N ILE A 521 -25.14 9.71 -35.06
CA ILE A 521 -25.02 9.43 -33.62
C ILE A 521 -25.16 10.73 -32.80
N GLY A 522 -24.48 11.80 -33.23
CA GLY A 522 -24.59 13.12 -32.60
C GLY A 522 -26.01 13.67 -32.61
N ASN A 523 -26.69 13.62 -33.74
CA ASN A 523 -28.05 14.14 -33.88
C ASN A 523 -29.07 13.29 -33.11
N GLU A 524 -28.98 11.95 -33.17
CA GLU A 524 -29.84 11.07 -32.39
C GLU A 524 -29.71 11.32 -30.89
N PHE A 525 -28.47 11.48 -30.40
CA PHE A 525 -28.22 11.78 -28.99
C PHE A 525 -28.82 13.12 -28.56
N ILE A 526 -28.60 14.18 -29.33
CA ILE A 526 -29.12 15.51 -29.00
C ILE A 526 -30.65 15.55 -29.07
N ASN A 527 -31.22 14.98 -30.14
CA ASN A 527 -32.67 14.96 -30.35
C ASN A 527 -33.41 14.16 -29.26
N SER A 528 -32.73 13.22 -28.58
CA SER A 528 -33.32 12.51 -27.43
C SER A 528 -33.70 13.44 -26.26
N PHE A 529 -33.16 14.68 -26.22
CA PHE A 529 -33.46 15.68 -25.20
C PHE A 529 -34.45 16.77 -25.65
N GLY A 530 -34.95 16.70 -26.90
CA GLY A 530 -35.81 17.73 -27.48
C GLY A 530 -35.01 18.87 -28.16
N GLU A 531 -35.53 19.38 -29.27
CA GLU A 531 -34.86 20.39 -30.10
C GLU A 531 -34.55 21.66 -29.31
N GLU A 532 -35.45 22.06 -28.42
CA GLU A 532 -35.32 23.23 -27.55
C GLU A 532 -34.14 23.15 -26.56
N ASN A 533 -33.66 21.93 -26.28
CA ASN A 533 -32.55 21.69 -25.35
C ASN A 533 -31.21 21.44 -26.06
N SER A 534 -31.20 21.39 -27.39
CA SER A 534 -30.02 21.02 -28.19
C SER A 534 -28.80 21.89 -27.89
N ALA A 535 -29.00 23.20 -27.79
CA ALA A 535 -27.94 24.16 -27.49
C ALA A 535 -27.31 23.92 -26.11
N MET A 536 -28.12 23.51 -25.12
CA MET A 536 -27.64 23.21 -23.77
C MET A 536 -26.84 21.89 -23.75
N VAL A 537 -27.32 20.86 -24.44
CA VAL A 537 -26.60 19.57 -24.56
C VAL A 537 -25.23 19.80 -25.22
N LEU A 538 -25.19 20.46 -26.38
CA LEU A 538 -23.95 20.76 -27.10
C LEU A 538 -22.98 21.60 -26.26
N ARG A 539 -23.48 22.64 -25.59
CA ARG A 539 -22.67 23.47 -24.69
C ARG A 539 -22.04 22.64 -23.58
N ASN A 540 -22.80 21.75 -22.96
CA ASN A 540 -22.30 20.88 -21.90
C ASN A 540 -21.24 19.89 -22.40
N MET A 541 -21.43 19.32 -23.59
CA MET A 541 -20.48 18.41 -24.22
C MET A 541 -19.17 19.12 -24.56
N MET A 542 -19.23 20.33 -25.12
CA MET A 542 -18.04 21.14 -25.43
C MET A 542 -17.30 21.59 -24.15
N ASN A 543 -18.02 22.11 -23.15
CA ASN A 543 -17.40 22.57 -21.90
C ASN A 543 -16.68 21.45 -21.15
N ARG A 544 -17.15 20.21 -21.30
CA ARG A 544 -16.56 19.00 -20.69
C ARG A 544 -15.51 18.32 -21.58
N GLY A 545 -15.22 18.89 -22.76
CA GLY A 545 -14.25 18.33 -23.70
C GLY A 545 -14.65 16.98 -24.30
N ILE A 546 -15.95 16.66 -24.29
CA ILE A 546 -16.47 15.39 -24.84
C ILE A 546 -16.42 15.41 -26.36
N ILE A 547 -16.81 16.56 -26.92
CA ILE A 547 -16.75 16.86 -28.35
C ILE A 547 -15.88 18.09 -28.57
N THR A 548 -15.20 18.12 -29.70
CA THR A 548 -14.41 19.27 -30.15
C THR A 548 -15.30 20.32 -30.85
N ILE A 549 -14.71 21.45 -31.23
CA ILE A 549 -15.41 22.43 -32.07
C ILE A 549 -15.75 21.86 -33.46
N VAL A 550 -14.90 20.95 -33.98
CA VAL A 550 -15.13 20.27 -35.27
C VAL A 550 -16.34 19.37 -35.17
N ASP A 551 -16.41 18.58 -34.10
CA ASP A 551 -17.56 17.71 -33.80
C ASP A 551 -18.84 18.52 -33.63
N ASN A 552 -18.80 19.65 -32.92
CA ASN A 552 -19.95 20.53 -32.79
C ASN A 552 -20.43 21.06 -34.16
N ILE A 553 -19.52 21.40 -35.08
CA ILE A 553 -19.87 21.81 -36.45
C ILE A 553 -20.48 20.63 -37.23
N ILE A 554 -19.92 19.43 -37.11
CA ILE A 554 -20.41 18.20 -37.75
C ILE A 554 -21.84 17.87 -37.30
N ILE A 555 -22.05 17.92 -35.98
CA ILE A 555 -23.33 17.55 -35.36
C ILE A 555 -24.38 18.62 -35.64
N ALA A 556 -24.04 19.90 -35.56
CA ALA A 556 -24.97 21.01 -35.83
C ALA A 556 -25.45 21.06 -37.28
N ASN A 557 -24.76 20.38 -38.21
CA ASN A 557 -25.01 20.46 -39.64
C ASN A 557 -25.21 19.08 -40.27
N PRO A 558 -26.27 18.34 -39.87
CA PRO A 558 -26.55 17.05 -40.46
C PRO A 558 -26.81 17.17 -41.95
N ASN A 559 -26.25 16.23 -42.74
CA ASN A 559 -26.41 16.13 -44.19
C ASN A 559 -25.72 17.23 -45.02
N ASN A 560 -24.82 18.02 -44.45
CA ASN A 560 -24.01 18.95 -45.24
C ASN A 560 -22.79 18.19 -45.82
N ALA A 561 -22.79 18.01 -47.15
CA ALA A 561 -21.75 17.29 -47.88
C ALA A 561 -20.32 17.86 -47.66
N TYR A 562 -20.20 19.16 -47.37
CA TYR A 562 -18.90 19.78 -47.10
C TYR A 562 -18.26 19.32 -45.78
N MET A 563 -19.04 18.76 -44.86
CA MET A 563 -18.53 18.38 -43.54
C MET A 563 -17.63 17.14 -43.58
N PHE A 564 -17.69 16.33 -44.63
CA PHE A 564 -16.70 15.28 -44.89
C PHE A 564 -15.29 15.88 -44.99
N ASP A 565 -15.14 16.93 -45.78
CA ASP A 565 -13.85 17.61 -45.97
C ASP A 565 -13.40 18.27 -44.67
N VAL A 566 -14.33 18.80 -43.87
CA VAL A 566 -14.03 19.41 -42.57
C VAL A 566 -13.54 18.37 -41.54
N ASP A 567 -14.18 17.20 -41.45
CA ASP A 567 -13.75 16.10 -40.56
C ASP A 567 -12.37 15.57 -40.98
N ALA A 568 -12.22 15.26 -42.27
CA ALA A 568 -10.98 14.73 -42.83
C ALA A 568 -9.80 15.69 -42.62
N ALA A 569 -10.01 17.00 -42.85
CA ALA A 569 -8.99 18.03 -42.72
C ALA A 569 -8.50 18.24 -41.29
N ASN A 570 -9.38 18.05 -40.30
CA ASN A 570 -9.09 18.39 -38.91
C ASN A 570 -8.66 17.19 -38.05
N SER A 571 -8.50 16.01 -38.65
CA SER A 571 -7.85 14.87 -38.00
C SER A 571 -6.37 15.17 -37.67
N VAL A 572 -5.87 14.54 -36.61
CA VAL A 572 -4.49 14.72 -36.13
C VAL A 572 -3.49 14.33 -37.22
N GLU A 573 -3.80 13.29 -37.98
CA GLU A 573 -3.00 12.74 -39.07
C GLU A 573 -2.92 13.74 -40.24
N SER A 574 -4.06 14.31 -40.64
CA SER A 574 -4.11 15.32 -41.71
C SER A 574 -3.31 16.58 -41.34
N VAL A 575 -3.48 17.10 -40.12
CA VAL A 575 -2.73 18.29 -39.65
C VAL A 575 -1.22 18.04 -39.64
N LYS A 576 -0.77 16.83 -39.28
CA LYS A 576 0.64 16.45 -39.38
C LYS A 576 1.11 16.38 -40.83
N ARG A 577 0.30 15.78 -41.71
CA ARG A 577 0.59 15.64 -43.15
C ARG A 577 0.76 17.00 -43.84
N PHE A 578 -0.13 17.96 -43.56
CA PHE A 578 -0.03 19.31 -44.15
C PHE A 578 1.28 20.04 -43.79
N LYS A 579 1.83 19.77 -42.60
CA LYS A 579 3.13 20.34 -42.20
C LYS A 579 4.31 19.77 -43.01
N GLN A 580 4.16 18.59 -43.57
CA GLN A 580 5.18 17.91 -44.36
C GLN A 580 5.04 18.21 -45.86
N GLU A 581 3.79 18.28 -46.35
CA GLU A 581 3.49 18.44 -47.78
C GLU A 581 3.47 19.88 -48.27
N LEU A 582 3.01 20.83 -47.43
CA LEU A 582 2.94 22.25 -47.80
C LEU A 582 4.18 23.00 -47.35
N THR A 583 4.66 23.93 -48.16
CA THR A 583 5.77 24.83 -47.79
C THR A 583 5.35 25.86 -46.73
N THR A 584 6.30 26.46 -46.04
CA THR A 584 6.01 27.54 -45.07
C THR A 584 5.31 28.72 -45.74
N ASP A 585 5.78 29.16 -46.91
CA ASP A 585 5.18 30.28 -47.64
C ASP A 585 3.72 30.01 -48.05
N GLN A 586 3.41 28.79 -48.50
CA GLN A 586 2.04 28.38 -48.80
C GLN A 586 1.16 28.40 -47.54
N ARG A 587 1.70 27.92 -46.41
CA ARG A 587 0.96 27.91 -45.14
C ARG A 587 0.68 29.31 -44.62
N ASP A 588 1.65 30.21 -44.70
CA ASP A 588 1.52 31.59 -44.25
C ASP A 588 0.55 32.37 -45.14
N ALA A 589 0.68 32.23 -46.47
CA ALA A 589 -0.22 32.85 -47.43
C ALA A 589 -1.68 32.39 -47.26
N THR A 590 -1.89 31.10 -47.00
CA THR A 590 -3.24 30.55 -46.75
C THR A 590 -3.79 31.03 -45.42
N THR A 591 -2.96 31.08 -44.37
CA THR A 591 -3.38 31.56 -43.05
C THR A 591 -3.86 33.01 -43.13
N GLU A 592 -3.15 33.86 -43.87
CA GLU A 592 -3.54 35.24 -44.12
C GLU A 592 -4.81 35.34 -44.96
N ALA A 593 -4.94 34.53 -46.03
CA ALA A 593 -6.17 34.50 -46.83
C ALA A 593 -7.39 34.06 -46.01
N VAL A 594 -7.27 33.03 -45.17
CA VAL A 594 -8.34 32.58 -44.25
C VAL A 594 -8.71 33.68 -43.27
N ARG A 595 -7.74 34.45 -42.75
CA ARG A 595 -8.02 35.58 -41.86
C ARG A 595 -8.89 36.63 -42.55
N GLN A 596 -8.65 36.90 -43.83
CA GLN A 596 -9.42 37.86 -44.63
C GLN A 596 -10.85 37.36 -44.88
N GLU A 597 -11.02 36.09 -45.29
CA GLU A 597 -12.33 35.48 -45.55
C GLU A 597 -13.21 35.41 -44.28
N LEU A 598 -12.60 35.29 -43.09
CA LEU A 598 -13.32 35.21 -41.82
C LEU A 598 -13.55 36.56 -41.12
N SER A 599 -13.22 37.68 -41.77
CA SER A 599 -13.36 39.01 -41.17
C SER A 599 -14.79 39.30 -40.71
N ASP A 600 -15.78 39.01 -41.56
CA ASP A 600 -17.20 39.21 -41.24
C ASP A 600 -17.69 38.28 -40.13
N TYR A 601 -17.23 37.02 -40.13
CA TYR A 601 -17.52 36.08 -39.06
C TYR A 601 -16.96 36.57 -37.72
N SER A 602 -15.70 37.01 -37.69
CA SER A 602 -15.06 37.57 -36.50
C SER A 602 -15.83 38.78 -35.98
N ARG A 603 -16.14 39.75 -36.86
CA ARG A 603 -16.92 40.95 -36.50
C ARG A 603 -18.28 40.61 -35.91
N SER A 604 -18.95 39.58 -36.43
CA SER A 604 -20.25 39.15 -35.90
C SER A 604 -20.21 38.55 -34.49
N ILE A 605 -19.05 38.04 -34.03
CA ILE A 605 -18.89 37.39 -32.73
C ILE A 605 -18.25 38.32 -31.68
N ILE A 606 -17.16 38.99 -32.05
CA ILE A 606 -16.36 39.83 -31.14
C ILE A 606 -16.48 41.33 -31.42
N GLY A 607 -17.26 41.77 -32.42
CA GLY A 607 -17.47 43.19 -32.73
C GLY A 607 -16.33 43.88 -33.46
N GLY A 608 -15.24 43.17 -33.77
CA GLY A 608 -14.04 43.68 -34.46
C GLY A 608 -13.40 42.65 -35.40
N GLY A 609 -12.60 43.13 -36.36
CA GLY A 609 -11.74 42.29 -37.20
C GLY A 609 -10.49 41.83 -36.45
N PHE A 610 -9.72 40.92 -37.04
CA PHE A 610 -8.46 40.40 -36.45
C PHE A 610 -7.35 41.44 -36.29
N GLU A 611 -7.48 42.59 -36.95
CA GLU A 611 -6.55 43.74 -36.90
C GLU A 611 -7.05 44.89 -36.02
N ASP A 612 -8.28 44.83 -35.53
CA ASP A 612 -8.89 45.88 -34.73
C ASP A 612 -8.57 45.70 -33.24
N VAL A 613 -8.57 46.80 -32.48
CA VAL A 613 -8.55 46.73 -31.00
C VAL A 613 -9.76 45.90 -30.54
N LEU A 614 -9.50 44.79 -29.85
CA LEU A 614 -10.54 43.92 -29.29
C LEU A 614 -11.48 44.77 -28.43
N GLN A 615 -12.76 44.82 -28.80
CA GLN A 615 -13.77 45.55 -28.05
C GLN A 615 -14.08 44.83 -26.73
N ARG A 616 -14.66 45.52 -25.74
CA ARG A 616 -15.05 44.93 -24.44
C ARG A 616 -16.04 43.76 -24.54
N THR A 617 -16.74 43.62 -25.67
CA THR A 617 -17.59 42.47 -25.99
C THR A 617 -16.80 41.22 -26.40
N ALA A 618 -15.52 41.35 -26.74
CA ALA A 618 -14.59 40.26 -27.00
C ALA A 618 -14.14 39.65 -25.66
N THR A 619 -15.01 38.83 -25.07
CA THR A 619 -14.59 37.98 -23.95
C THR A 619 -13.56 36.96 -24.44
N ASP A 620 -12.65 36.52 -23.56
CA ASP A 620 -11.64 35.49 -23.89
C ASP A 620 -12.27 34.26 -24.55
N LYS A 621 -13.48 33.88 -24.12
CA LYS A 621 -14.24 32.76 -24.69
C LYS A 621 -14.70 33.01 -26.13
N ARG A 622 -15.18 34.23 -26.44
CA ARG A 622 -15.61 34.59 -27.81
C ARG A 622 -14.42 34.72 -28.75
N ALA A 623 -13.30 35.28 -28.28
CA ALA A 623 -12.06 35.32 -29.04
C ALA A 623 -11.51 33.91 -29.30
N ALA A 624 -11.48 33.05 -28.27
CA ALA A 624 -11.08 31.65 -28.40
C ALA A 624 -11.94 30.88 -29.41
N HIS A 625 -13.26 31.11 -29.43
CA HIS A 625 -14.16 30.52 -30.43
C HIS A 625 -13.80 30.94 -31.85
N VAL A 626 -13.57 32.24 -32.09
CA VAL A 626 -13.18 32.75 -33.40
C VAL A 626 -11.84 32.16 -33.85
N PHE A 627 -10.86 32.05 -32.95
CA PHE A 627 -9.57 31.43 -33.27
C PHE A 627 -9.68 29.93 -33.56
N ALA A 628 -10.46 29.20 -32.76
CA ALA A 628 -10.71 27.78 -32.99
C ALA A 628 -11.40 27.55 -34.34
N MET A 629 -12.41 28.37 -34.67
CA MET A 629 -13.09 28.30 -35.97
C MET A 629 -12.15 28.66 -37.13
N ARG A 630 -11.26 29.64 -36.95
CA ARG A 630 -10.21 29.97 -37.93
C ARG A 630 -9.29 28.79 -38.17
N ASP A 631 -8.90 28.08 -37.11
CA ASP A 631 -8.04 26.90 -37.25
C ASP A 631 -8.75 25.77 -38.00
N VAL A 632 -10.05 25.56 -37.77
CA VAL A 632 -10.87 24.61 -38.55
C VAL A 632 -10.84 24.96 -40.03
N VAL A 633 -11.15 26.22 -40.38
CA VAL A 633 -11.16 26.70 -41.78
C VAL A 633 -9.78 26.60 -42.42
N LYS A 634 -8.73 26.97 -41.68
CA LYS A 634 -7.33 26.88 -42.14
C LYS A 634 -6.93 25.44 -42.45
N ASN A 635 -7.22 24.51 -41.56
CA ASN A 635 -6.92 23.09 -41.80
C ASN A 635 -7.70 22.56 -43.01
N THR A 636 -8.97 22.96 -43.18
CA THR A 636 -9.77 22.62 -44.37
C THR A 636 -9.18 23.22 -45.65
N ALA A 637 -8.63 24.44 -45.60
CA ALA A 637 -7.93 25.03 -46.74
C ALA A 637 -6.65 24.26 -47.10
N PHE A 638 -5.85 23.89 -46.10
CA PHE A 638 -4.67 23.02 -46.30
C PHE A 638 -5.04 21.67 -46.87
N TYR A 639 -6.14 21.08 -46.43
CA TYR A 639 -6.65 19.84 -46.99
C TYR A 639 -6.91 19.97 -48.48
N TYR A 640 -7.67 20.99 -48.90
CA TYR A 640 -7.93 21.21 -50.32
C TYR A 640 -6.67 21.43 -51.15
N MET A 641 -5.67 22.15 -50.61
CA MET A 641 -4.36 22.30 -51.27
C MET A 641 -3.57 20.99 -51.33
N SER A 642 -3.74 20.08 -50.38
CA SER A 642 -3.03 18.79 -50.38
C SER A 642 -3.60 17.78 -51.37
N ILE A 643 -4.91 17.86 -51.65
CA ILE A 643 -5.61 16.93 -52.55
C ILE A 643 -5.87 17.51 -53.94
N SER A 644 -5.57 18.79 -54.17
CA SER A 644 -5.82 19.49 -55.43
C SER A 644 -4.81 20.62 -55.62
N ASP A 645 -4.42 20.87 -56.87
CA ASP A 645 -3.52 21.98 -57.22
C ASP A 645 -4.33 23.30 -57.27
N ILE A 646 -4.60 23.85 -56.09
CA ILE A 646 -5.32 25.12 -55.91
C ILE A 646 -4.45 26.12 -55.15
N ASP A 647 -4.57 27.40 -55.48
CA ASP A 647 -3.79 28.43 -54.82
C ASP A 647 -4.32 28.75 -53.39
N PRO A 648 -3.47 29.33 -52.51
CA PRO A 648 -3.84 29.67 -51.14
C PRO A 648 -5.13 30.48 -50.96
N LYS A 649 -5.44 31.41 -51.88
CA LYS A 649 -6.63 32.26 -51.76
C LYS A 649 -7.88 31.51 -52.18
N GLU A 650 -7.81 30.76 -53.27
CA GLU A 650 -8.93 29.91 -53.70
C GLU A 650 -9.25 28.83 -52.66
N ALA A 651 -8.21 28.22 -52.07
CA ALA A 651 -8.35 27.25 -50.98
C ALA A 651 -9.01 27.84 -49.73
N ALA A 652 -8.58 29.03 -49.31
CA ALA A 652 -9.15 29.73 -48.17
C ALA A 652 -10.64 30.06 -48.38
N LYS A 653 -11.00 30.57 -49.56
CA LYS A 653 -12.38 30.86 -49.93
C LYS A 653 -13.25 29.60 -49.92
N LYS A 654 -12.80 28.52 -50.57
CA LYS A 654 -13.52 27.24 -50.59
C LYS A 654 -13.72 26.67 -49.18
N ALA A 655 -12.72 26.79 -48.31
CA ALA A 655 -12.83 26.36 -46.92
C ALA A 655 -13.77 27.23 -46.07
N ALA A 656 -13.73 28.55 -46.24
CA ALA A 656 -14.66 29.47 -45.59
C ALA A 656 -16.11 29.20 -46.05
N ASP A 657 -16.30 28.89 -47.33
CA ASP A 657 -17.60 28.50 -47.88
C ASP A 657 -18.09 27.18 -47.27
N ALA A 658 -17.23 26.18 -47.17
CA ALA A 658 -17.55 24.88 -46.57
C ALA A 658 -17.95 24.98 -45.09
N VAL A 659 -17.20 25.72 -44.28
CA VAL A 659 -17.34 25.74 -42.81
C VAL A 659 -18.31 26.82 -42.32
N ILE A 660 -18.30 28.00 -42.96
CA ILE A 660 -18.99 29.20 -42.46
C ILE A 660 -20.12 29.63 -43.39
N ASN A 661 -19.82 29.88 -44.66
CA ASN A 661 -20.83 30.45 -45.57
C ASN A 661 -21.85 29.41 -46.02
N SER A 662 -21.63 28.12 -45.77
CA SER A 662 -22.63 27.06 -45.90
C SER A 662 -23.70 27.14 -44.80
N GLN A 663 -23.42 27.84 -43.70
CA GLN A 663 -24.29 27.93 -42.52
C GLN A 663 -24.86 29.31 -42.27
N TYR A 664 -24.12 30.33 -42.74
CA TYR A 664 -24.46 31.70 -42.45
C TYR A 664 -24.36 32.59 -43.68
N SER A 665 -25.08 33.69 -43.59
CA SER A 665 -24.89 34.86 -44.45
C SER A 665 -24.65 36.09 -43.58
N PHE A 666 -23.85 37.02 -44.08
CA PHE A 666 -23.40 38.18 -43.32
C PHE A 666 -23.90 39.47 -43.94
N ILE A 667 -24.61 40.30 -43.19
CA ILE A 667 -24.99 41.64 -43.62
C ILE A 667 -24.25 42.70 -42.82
N GLN A 668 -23.80 43.77 -43.49
CA GLN A 668 -23.21 44.91 -42.84
C GLN A 668 -24.30 45.87 -42.35
N VAL A 669 -24.25 46.21 -41.07
CA VAL A 669 -25.13 47.19 -40.42
C VAL A 669 -24.24 48.16 -39.64
N LYS A 670 -24.19 49.43 -40.06
CA LYS A 670 -23.35 50.48 -39.43
C LYS A 670 -21.92 50.02 -39.10
N ASN A 671 -21.20 49.50 -40.10
CA ASN A 671 -19.82 49.01 -40.00
C ASN A 671 -19.61 47.79 -39.09
N ASN A 672 -20.68 47.11 -38.65
CA ASN A 672 -20.59 45.80 -38.01
C ASN A 672 -21.22 44.71 -38.88
N SER A 673 -20.71 43.50 -38.78
CA SER A 673 -21.28 42.35 -39.48
C SER A 673 -22.31 41.65 -38.60
N VAL A 674 -23.53 41.50 -39.10
CA VAL A 674 -24.60 40.72 -38.48
C VAL A 674 -24.72 39.39 -39.21
N ARG A 675 -24.65 38.30 -38.45
CA ARG A 675 -24.76 36.94 -38.94
C ARG A 675 -26.22 36.47 -38.94
N LEU A 676 -26.66 35.94 -40.07
CA LEU A 676 -27.97 35.32 -40.29
C LEU A 676 -27.78 33.84 -40.58
N LYS A 677 -28.61 32.95 -40.01
CA LYS A 677 -28.63 31.54 -40.42
C LYS A 677 -29.07 31.42 -41.89
N LYS A 678 -28.51 30.44 -42.59
CA LYS A 678 -28.99 30.05 -43.93
C LYS A 678 -30.48 29.73 -43.91
N GLY A 679 -31.18 30.19 -44.95
CA GLY A 679 -32.65 30.24 -45.01
C GLY A 679 -33.23 31.65 -44.90
N LEU A 680 -32.49 32.61 -44.32
CA LEU A 680 -32.88 34.03 -44.27
C LEU A 680 -32.25 34.89 -45.37
N ASP A 681 -31.44 34.29 -46.25
CA ASP A 681 -30.68 34.98 -47.30
C ASP A 681 -31.54 35.85 -48.21
N GLY A 682 -32.76 35.38 -48.51
CA GLY A 682 -33.70 36.09 -49.39
C GLY A 682 -34.20 37.42 -48.83
N PHE A 683 -34.06 37.64 -47.51
CA PHE A 683 -34.47 38.86 -46.81
C PHE A 683 -33.29 39.62 -46.20
N LYS A 684 -32.05 39.17 -46.46
CA LYS A 684 -30.84 39.68 -45.83
C LYS A 684 -30.78 41.21 -45.90
N GLU A 685 -30.81 41.78 -47.10
CA GLU A 685 -30.71 43.24 -47.33
C GLU A 685 -31.82 44.03 -46.62
N GLN A 686 -33.04 43.48 -46.58
CA GLN A 686 -34.16 44.11 -45.91
C GLN A 686 -34.01 44.08 -44.39
N ILE A 687 -33.55 42.96 -43.82
CA ILE A 687 -33.27 42.83 -42.39
C ILE A 687 -32.20 43.86 -41.98
N GLY A 688 -31.10 43.98 -42.72
CA GLY A 688 -30.08 44.98 -42.40
C GLY A 688 -30.59 46.41 -42.51
N THR A 689 -31.41 46.70 -43.52
CA THR A 689 -32.05 48.01 -43.67
C THR A 689 -32.95 48.36 -42.48
N LEU A 690 -33.72 47.38 -41.97
CA LEU A 690 -34.59 47.57 -40.81
C LEU A 690 -33.76 47.80 -39.53
N LEU A 691 -32.71 47.00 -39.33
CA LEU A 691 -31.79 47.15 -38.20
C LEU A 691 -31.04 48.48 -38.23
N GLU A 692 -30.55 48.92 -39.38
CA GLU A 692 -29.86 50.20 -39.52
C GLU A 692 -30.76 51.38 -39.18
N LYS A 693 -32.00 51.35 -39.68
CA LYS A 693 -32.98 52.42 -39.48
C LYS A 693 -33.56 52.46 -38.07
N SER A 694 -33.60 51.31 -37.38
CA SER A 694 -34.08 51.23 -35.99
C SER A 694 -33.22 52.02 -34.98
N ILE A 695 -31.97 52.34 -35.31
CA ILE A 695 -31.08 53.13 -34.45
C ILE A 695 -30.63 54.42 -35.11
N GLY A 696 -31.49 55.07 -35.90
CA GLY A 696 -31.21 56.32 -36.62
C GLY A 696 -31.73 57.58 -35.93
N ASP A 697 -31.34 58.76 -36.42
CA ASP A 697 -31.74 60.06 -35.87
C ASP A 697 -33.26 60.26 -35.76
N LEU A 698 -34.02 59.70 -36.72
CA LEU A 698 -35.48 59.76 -36.75
C LEU A 698 -36.13 59.00 -35.58
N GLU A 699 -35.39 58.09 -34.95
CA GLU A 699 -35.85 57.26 -33.84
C GLU A 699 -35.42 57.80 -32.47
N LYS A 700 -34.69 58.93 -32.41
CA LYS A 700 -34.14 59.49 -31.16
C LYS A 700 -35.18 59.60 -30.03
N ASN A 701 -36.38 60.10 -30.32
CA ASN A 701 -37.45 60.24 -29.33
C ASN A 701 -37.98 58.89 -28.83
N TYR A 702 -38.07 57.90 -29.71
CA TYR A 702 -38.51 56.57 -29.34
C TYR A 702 -37.44 55.86 -28.49
N LEU A 703 -36.17 55.94 -28.91
CA LEU A 703 -35.04 55.38 -28.18
C LEU A 703 -34.91 55.97 -26.76
N LEU A 704 -35.12 57.28 -26.61
CA LEU A 704 -35.16 57.94 -25.30
C LEU A 704 -36.25 57.38 -24.37
N ASP A 705 -37.38 56.96 -24.92
CA ASP A 705 -38.51 56.40 -24.16
C ASP A 705 -38.25 54.96 -23.70
N ILE A 706 -37.55 54.17 -24.53
CA ILE A 706 -37.38 52.73 -24.28
C ILE A 706 -36.04 52.32 -23.67
N ILE A 707 -34.98 53.13 -23.77
CA ILE A 707 -33.63 52.77 -23.30
C ILE A 707 -33.38 53.34 -21.90
N GLU A 708 -32.89 52.50 -20.99
CA GLU A 708 -32.41 52.91 -19.68
C GLU A 708 -30.96 53.41 -19.80
N VAL A 709 -30.73 54.64 -19.33
CA VAL A 709 -29.42 55.28 -19.38
C VAL A 709 -28.61 54.85 -18.15
N PRO A 710 -27.37 54.35 -18.31
CA PRO A 710 -26.57 53.88 -17.18
C PRO A 710 -26.30 55.00 -16.17
N THR A 711 -26.69 54.81 -14.92
CA THR A 711 -26.29 55.70 -13.82
C THR A 711 -24.85 55.37 -13.42
N GLN A 712 -23.91 56.29 -13.66
CA GLN A 712 -22.51 56.09 -13.27
C GLN A 712 -22.33 56.26 -11.76
N VAL A 713 -22.01 55.17 -11.05
CA VAL A 713 -21.43 55.27 -9.69
C VAL A 713 -19.92 55.49 -9.85
N GLY A 714 -19.43 56.70 -9.58
CA GLY A 714 -18.01 56.98 -9.34
C GLY A 714 -17.18 57.65 -10.44
N ILE A 715 -17.79 58.29 -11.46
CA ILE A 715 -17.07 59.11 -12.47
C ILE A 715 -17.68 60.54 -12.50
N GLN A 716 -16.84 61.54 -12.78
CA GLN A 716 -17.08 62.97 -12.51
C GLN A 716 -17.83 63.75 -13.62
N GLU A 717 -18.31 63.09 -14.68
CA GLU A 717 -19.19 63.69 -15.69
C GLU A 717 -20.41 62.78 -15.95
N SER A 718 -21.59 63.20 -15.49
CA SER A 718 -22.86 62.55 -15.79
C SER A 718 -23.20 62.72 -17.27
N ILE A 719 -23.16 61.65 -18.06
CA ILE A 719 -23.71 61.66 -19.42
C ILE A 719 -25.22 61.90 -19.35
N THR A 720 -25.72 62.84 -20.15
CA THR A 720 -27.17 63.07 -20.24
C THR A 720 -27.85 61.97 -21.05
N ASP A 721 -29.15 61.75 -20.83
CA ASP A 721 -29.94 60.79 -21.61
C ASP A 721 -29.83 61.04 -23.12
N GLU A 722 -29.83 62.31 -23.54
CA GLU A 722 -29.68 62.68 -24.94
C GLU A 722 -28.30 62.39 -25.51
N GLU A 723 -27.23 62.61 -24.74
CA GLU A 723 -25.85 62.28 -25.16
C GLU A 723 -25.68 60.78 -25.30
N TYR A 724 -26.18 59.99 -24.34
CA TYR A 724 -26.09 58.53 -24.42
C TYR A 724 -26.89 57.97 -25.60
N ILE A 725 -28.10 58.47 -25.86
CA ILE A 725 -28.86 58.04 -27.06
C ILE A 725 -28.21 58.50 -28.36
N THR A 726 -27.60 59.69 -28.38
CA THR A 726 -26.83 60.16 -29.54
C THR A 726 -25.61 59.28 -29.78
N ASP A 727 -24.93 58.82 -28.72
CA ASP A 727 -23.86 57.83 -28.80
C ASP A 727 -24.36 56.49 -29.35
N ILE A 728 -25.54 56.01 -28.92
CA ILE A 728 -26.16 54.79 -29.47
C ILE A 728 -26.49 54.95 -30.95
N ILE A 729 -27.01 56.10 -31.37
CA ILE A 729 -27.36 56.35 -32.78
C ILE A 729 -26.11 56.39 -33.66
N ASN A 730 -25.04 57.05 -33.21
CA ASN A 730 -23.84 57.26 -34.01
C ASN A 730 -22.88 56.06 -33.97
N GLU A 731 -22.74 55.42 -32.80
CA GLU A 731 -21.69 54.44 -32.52
C GLU A 731 -22.20 53.10 -32.01
N GLY A 732 -23.50 52.99 -31.70
CA GLY A 732 -24.15 51.76 -31.28
C GLY A 732 -24.23 50.72 -32.40
N ARG A 733 -24.25 49.44 -32.02
CA ARG A 733 -24.11 48.32 -32.97
C ARG A 733 -25.05 47.19 -32.63
N TRP A 734 -25.47 46.47 -33.67
CA TRP A 734 -26.19 45.22 -33.54
C TRP A 734 -25.20 44.04 -33.52
N VAL A 735 -25.32 43.16 -32.52
CA VAL A 735 -24.51 41.96 -32.37
C VAL A 735 -25.41 40.74 -32.32
N THR A 736 -25.10 39.71 -33.12
CA THR A 736 -25.88 38.48 -33.18
C THR A 736 -25.92 37.79 -31.81
N THR A 737 -27.09 37.28 -31.43
CA THR A 737 -27.28 36.50 -30.20
C THR A 737 -26.51 35.17 -30.27
N THR A 738 -26.21 34.57 -29.12
CA THR A 738 -25.42 33.32 -29.05
C THR A 738 -26.12 32.11 -29.68
N ASP A 739 -27.45 32.09 -29.69
CA ASP A 739 -28.29 31.07 -30.34
C ASP A 739 -28.57 31.37 -31.82
N ASN A 740 -28.08 32.51 -32.34
CA ASN A 740 -28.30 33.03 -33.69
C ASN A 740 -29.77 33.32 -34.04
N SER A 741 -30.65 33.46 -33.06
CA SER A 741 -32.08 33.74 -33.30
C SER A 741 -32.36 35.23 -33.55
N GLY A 742 -31.43 36.12 -33.18
CA GLY A 742 -31.61 37.57 -33.30
C GLY A 742 -30.35 38.39 -33.07
N VAL A 743 -30.52 39.64 -32.66
CA VAL A 743 -29.46 40.59 -32.33
C VAL A 743 -29.73 41.34 -31.02
N TYR A 744 -28.67 41.68 -30.30
CA TYR A 744 -28.65 42.64 -29.21
C TYR A 744 -28.12 43.99 -29.67
N LEU A 745 -28.66 45.08 -29.12
CA LEU A 745 -28.08 46.40 -29.25
C LEU A 745 -27.00 46.59 -28.18
N ILE A 746 -25.81 47.01 -28.59
CA ILE A 746 -24.70 47.38 -27.71
C ILE A 746 -24.33 48.86 -27.86
N ASP A 747 -23.85 49.45 -26.78
CA ASP A 747 -23.31 50.82 -26.76
C ASP A 747 -21.89 50.90 -27.32
N LYS A 748 -21.36 52.12 -27.45
CA LYS A 748 -19.99 52.38 -27.94
C LYS A 748 -18.88 51.72 -27.11
N THR A 749 -19.18 51.41 -25.85
CA THR A 749 -18.26 50.74 -24.92
C THR A 749 -18.45 49.22 -24.88
N GLY A 750 -19.41 48.69 -25.64
CA GLY A 750 -19.70 47.27 -25.74
C GLY A 750 -20.67 46.72 -24.69
N ASN A 751 -21.34 47.55 -23.90
CA ASN A 751 -22.34 47.04 -22.95
C ASN A 751 -23.68 46.80 -23.64
N LEU A 752 -24.43 45.79 -23.17
CA LEU A 752 -25.81 45.56 -23.59
C LEU A 752 -26.68 46.75 -23.17
N VAL A 753 -27.42 47.31 -24.12
CA VAL A 753 -28.33 48.41 -23.85
C VAL A 753 -29.56 47.90 -23.11
N ARG A 754 -29.83 48.47 -21.94
CA ARG A 754 -30.96 48.10 -21.08
C ARG A 754 -32.24 48.77 -21.53
N ARG A 755 -33.36 48.11 -21.27
CA ARG A 755 -34.70 48.64 -21.55
C ARG A 755 -35.28 49.30 -20.29
N LYS A 756 -35.94 50.45 -20.43
CA LYS A 756 -36.77 51.06 -19.38
C LYS A 756 -37.89 50.07 -19.04
N SER A 757 -37.95 49.70 -17.76
CA SER A 757 -38.64 48.52 -17.24
C SER A 757 -40.16 48.62 -17.33
N ASP A 758 -40.75 47.93 -18.30
CA ASP A 758 -42.17 47.51 -18.34
C ASP A 758 -42.38 46.11 -18.96
N ASN A 759 -41.32 45.38 -19.33
CA ASN A 759 -41.43 44.04 -19.94
C ASN A 759 -40.35 43.07 -19.44
N GLN A 760 -40.62 41.75 -19.54
CA GLN A 760 -39.76 40.64 -19.06
C GLN A 760 -38.35 40.59 -19.68
N LEU A 761 -38.05 41.41 -20.70
CA LEU A 761 -36.74 41.49 -21.36
C LEU A 761 -35.92 42.66 -20.79
N LEU A 762 -34.81 42.33 -20.14
CA LEU A 762 -33.90 43.29 -19.49
C LEU A 762 -33.08 44.14 -20.49
N PHE A 763 -32.95 43.70 -21.74
CA PHE A 763 -32.11 44.32 -22.77
C PHE A 763 -32.84 44.51 -24.09
N ILE A 764 -32.34 45.42 -24.94
CA ILE A 764 -32.82 45.60 -26.31
C ILE A 764 -32.38 44.41 -27.17
N GLU A 765 -33.30 43.49 -27.40
CA GLU A 765 -33.14 42.29 -28.22
C GLU A 765 -34.18 42.30 -29.36
N VAL A 766 -33.76 41.95 -30.57
CA VAL A 766 -34.64 41.81 -31.73
C VAL A 766 -34.44 40.44 -32.36
N LYS A 767 -35.48 39.60 -32.39
CA LYS A 767 -35.42 38.31 -33.05
C LYS A 767 -35.58 38.47 -34.56
N PHE A 768 -34.84 37.69 -35.34
CA PHE A 768 -34.96 37.73 -36.80
C PHE A 768 -36.34 37.31 -37.28
N SER A 769 -37.03 36.41 -36.56
CA SER A 769 -38.42 36.02 -36.82
C SER A 769 -39.36 37.21 -36.87
N ASP A 770 -39.13 38.20 -36.00
CA ASP A 770 -40.00 39.35 -35.82
C ASP A 770 -39.80 40.37 -36.95
N LEU A 771 -38.63 40.32 -37.59
CA LEU A 771 -38.28 41.17 -38.73
C LEU A 771 -38.79 40.62 -40.07
N ILE A 772 -39.15 39.34 -40.17
CA ILE A 772 -39.53 38.71 -41.45
C ILE A 772 -40.75 39.39 -42.09
N SER A 773 -41.78 39.69 -41.29
CA SER A 773 -42.98 40.36 -41.79
C SER A 773 -42.67 41.77 -42.32
N GLY A 774 -41.84 42.53 -41.62
CA GLY A 774 -41.39 43.86 -42.06
C GLY A 774 -40.47 43.78 -43.28
N ALA A 775 -39.58 42.77 -43.34
CA ALA A 775 -38.66 42.55 -44.43
C ALA A 775 -39.40 42.18 -45.73
N THR A 776 -40.46 41.36 -45.62
CA THR A 776 -41.32 41.00 -46.74
C THR A 776 -42.02 42.23 -47.34
N GLN A 777 -42.60 43.09 -46.49
CA GLN A 777 -43.24 44.33 -46.95
C GLN A 777 -42.25 45.30 -47.61
N LEU A 778 -41.03 45.40 -47.07
CA LEU A 778 -39.98 46.23 -47.65
C LEU A 778 -39.54 45.69 -49.02
N GLN A 779 -39.38 44.38 -49.15
CA GLN A 779 -39.03 43.70 -50.40
C GLN A 779 -40.10 43.91 -51.47
N GLU A 780 -41.38 43.72 -51.13
CA GLU A 780 -42.52 43.96 -52.04
C GLU A 780 -42.58 45.41 -52.52
N LYS A 781 -42.37 46.38 -51.63
CA LYS A 781 -42.35 47.80 -51.98
C LYS A 781 -41.15 48.18 -52.85
N GLN A 782 -39.96 47.62 -52.59
CA GLN A 782 -38.78 47.80 -53.46
C GLN A 782 -39.02 47.21 -54.86
N GLN A 783 -39.69 46.07 -54.95
CA GLN A 783 -40.10 45.47 -56.22
C GLN A 783 -41.18 46.27 -56.96
N GLN A 784 -42.07 46.96 -56.24
CA GLN A 784 -43.05 47.88 -56.83
C GLN A 784 -42.40 49.19 -57.30
N LEU A 785 -41.47 49.77 -56.52
CA LEU A 785 -40.75 50.99 -56.88
C LEU A 785 -39.83 50.81 -58.10
N SER A 786 -39.13 49.67 -58.18
CA SER A 786 -38.28 49.32 -59.33
C SER A 786 -39.05 49.15 -60.63
N LYS A 787 -40.37 48.96 -60.57
CA LYS A 787 -41.27 48.96 -61.74
C LYS A 787 -41.75 50.35 -62.16
N ILE A 788 -41.53 51.40 -61.35
CA ILE A 788 -42.14 52.73 -61.53
C ILE A 788 -41.11 53.84 -61.83
N LEU A 789 -39.82 53.72 -61.51
CA LEU A 789 -38.84 54.82 -61.65
C LEU A 789 -37.43 54.42 -62.16
N ASN A 790 -36.85 55.30 -63.00
CA ASN A 790 -35.41 55.39 -63.33
C ASN A 790 -34.59 55.86 -62.10
N PRO A 791 -33.30 55.52 -61.98
CA PRO A 791 -32.54 55.63 -60.73
C PRO A 791 -32.11 57.07 -60.47
N GLY A 792 -32.61 57.69 -59.38
CA GLY A 792 -32.10 59.01 -58.99
C GLY A 792 -32.73 59.72 -57.78
N THR A 793 -33.92 59.34 -57.30
CA THR A 793 -34.62 60.17 -56.29
C THR A 793 -35.44 59.40 -55.24
N ALA A 794 -35.03 58.18 -54.86
CA ALA A 794 -35.93 57.25 -54.17
C ALA A 794 -35.82 57.11 -52.63
N ASP A 795 -34.93 57.81 -51.92
CA ASP A 795 -34.63 57.44 -50.51
C ASP A 795 -35.26 58.27 -49.39
N ARG A 796 -36.07 59.30 -49.67
CA ARG A 796 -36.38 60.33 -48.65
C ARG A 796 -37.75 60.34 -47.97
N GLN A 797 -38.75 59.52 -48.33
CA GLN A 797 -40.13 59.80 -47.83
C GLN A 797 -41.01 58.68 -47.28
N PHE A 798 -40.61 57.39 -47.23
CA PHE A 798 -41.63 56.34 -47.06
C PHE A 798 -41.41 55.30 -45.95
N ILE A 799 -40.64 55.62 -44.91
CA ILE A 799 -40.38 54.67 -43.82
C ILE A 799 -41.12 55.13 -42.57
N ASN A 800 -42.32 54.60 -42.40
CA ASN A 800 -42.92 54.51 -41.06
C ASN A 800 -42.12 53.43 -40.29
N ASN A 801 -41.16 53.90 -39.50
CA ASN A 801 -40.55 53.34 -38.29
C ASN A 801 -40.58 51.78 -38.12
N PRO A 802 -39.43 51.09 -38.26
CA PRO A 802 -39.25 49.66 -37.94
C PRO A 802 -39.51 49.30 -36.47
N LEU A 803 -39.17 50.18 -35.52
CA LEU A 803 -39.42 49.98 -34.09
C LEU A 803 -40.88 50.20 -33.69
N GLN A 804 -41.64 51.03 -34.40
CA GLN A 804 -43.11 51.10 -34.27
C GLN A 804 -43.80 49.88 -34.88
N PHE A 805 -43.21 49.24 -35.89
CA PHE A 805 -43.73 47.96 -36.40
C PHE A 805 -43.49 46.84 -35.38
N ILE A 806 -42.31 46.81 -34.75
CA ILE A 806 -41.99 45.89 -33.65
C ILE A 806 -42.86 46.19 -32.41
N GLY A 807 -43.00 47.45 -32.00
CA GLY A 807 -43.84 47.88 -30.87
C GLY A 807 -45.36 47.92 -31.12
N LYS A 808 -45.83 47.55 -32.32
CA LYS A 808 -47.26 47.25 -32.59
C LYS A 808 -47.55 45.74 -32.66
N LEU A 809 -46.50 44.92 -32.71
CA LEU A 809 -46.56 43.45 -32.68
C LEU A 809 -46.31 42.90 -31.26
N PHE A 810 -45.73 43.71 -30.37
CA PHE A 810 -45.71 43.57 -28.91
C PHE A 810 -46.63 44.61 -28.27
#